data_AF-C9PS76-F1
#
_entry.id   AF-C9PS76-F1
#
_cell.length_a   1.000
_cell.length_b   1.000
_cell.length_c   1.000
_cell.angle_alpha   90.00
_cell.angle_beta   90.00
_cell.angle_gamma   90.00
#
_symmetry.space_group_name_H-M   'P 1'
#
loop_
_entity.id
_entity.type
_entity.pdbx_description
1 polymer ?
#
loop_
_entity_poly.entity_id
_entity_poly.type
_entity_poly.pdbx_seq_one_letter_code
_entity_poly.pdbx_strand_id
1 'polypeptide(L)'
;MLTNADKKIIARDTALPGLVALLDGDVLFSTLKKLPLLQDIEQADIQYLRYKPANSCACTVRVKWQDGMHKYFYAKALTPERFENSWNNPKRQKLVQQGEPNAPLAIFDLCIILFHPAYDRGIRNLKWLVDNKLRHKILKVCSLSKFEDENLQVDVLRYKPERRLVARISHHQKTLAVVRTIKESDFSKVLVGAAFGAAQGYIKLLGVEGSLNTVITDWQEGQSLCPEDGIIPSEDLIQKVASQLAKVHKVAYKHPLNYDINDEIQSLKGVQSTFNIILPEYSLWFECLISNVAKGLIEQPVISTLIHGDFSLDQVVLGHNKKGVDELSLLDWDRSANGNPLFDLATMQARLELQVIEGVLPVWQAENLIATFLQAYKAETEINLEGFSWFVASAILRLAAEPFRKRHLDWEQHTLLLLQRAEQILADSAICSKVATPKYADFALDPILNTLTDKTQMQDVLMNVLPEANQGLLESTKLIRYKLQRRALVEYQIDTKNAKQCVIGKYRSKGLDKRSYYIQKALWENGFNQTALISVPEPLGILPEHKTWLQIKVSGRCIGDVLVPENQRLAFLGESVAKAIRALHKSAVEKFIDLPMWGPEQELHILRERLMQAQLLSPQLSIRIANVLTGCEKLAMKLEHFSFVPIHRDFYQDQILECASKPGKMVLLDLDLASLGHSALDAGNYLAHIQEFAIRKYADKEALSAHQNAFLGTFLASNSTTNLQDVEIYTLLSLARHIYLSTQFPDRRHTTETLLSLCEEKLTLIL
;
A
#
# COMPACT_ATOMS: atom_id res chain seq x y z
N MET A 1 16.34 -11.75 -8.72
CA MET A 1 15.41 -12.88 -8.42
C MET A 1 13.97 -12.55 -8.78
N LEU A 2 13.34 -13.37 -9.64
CA LEU A 2 11.96 -13.21 -10.13
C LEU A 2 10.88 -13.51 -9.09
N THR A 3 9.82 -12.71 -9.04
CA THR A 3 8.59 -13.02 -8.29
C THR A 3 7.76 -14.11 -9.00
N ASN A 4 6.75 -14.65 -8.33
CA ASN A 4 5.80 -15.56 -8.97
C ASN A 4 5.01 -14.87 -10.09
N ALA A 5 4.60 -13.60 -9.92
CA ALA A 5 3.99 -12.83 -10.99
C ALA A 5 4.92 -12.63 -12.19
N ASP A 6 6.22 -12.37 -11.97
CA ASP A 6 7.18 -12.26 -13.08
C ASP A 6 7.26 -13.57 -13.88
N LYS A 7 7.33 -14.72 -13.19
CA LYS A 7 7.33 -16.04 -13.84
C LYS A 7 6.06 -16.28 -14.66
N LYS A 8 4.89 -15.89 -14.14
CA LYS A 8 3.61 -15.97 -14.87
C LYS A 8 3.59 -15.04 -16.09
N ILE A 9 4.20 -13.86 -16.02
CA ILE A 9 4.32 -12.95 -17.18
C ILE A 9 5.18 -13.60 -18.26
N ILE A 10 6.36 -14.12 -17.89
CA ILE A 10 7.29 -14.80 -18.81
C ILE A 10 6.63 -16.02 -19.46
N ALA A 11 5.93 -16.84 -18.67
CA ALA A 11 5.25 -18.02 -19.19
C ALA A 11 4.12 -17.70 -20.18
N ARG A 12 3.47 -16.53 -20.05
CA ARG A 12 2.38 -16.09 -20.94
C ARG A 12 2.88 -15.46 -22.23
N ASP A 13 4.00 -14.73 -22.20
CA ASP A 13 4.55 -14.03 -23.36
C ASP A 13 5.81 -14.69 -23.90
N THR A 14 5.63 -15.86 -24.52
CA THR A 14 6.70 -16.63 -25.16
C THR A 14 7.23 -15.97 -26.44
N ALA A 15 6.53 -14.97 -26.98
CA ALA A 15 6.94 -14.24 -28.17
C ALA A 15 8.12 -13.28 -27.91
N LEU A 16 8.47 -13.01 -26.64
CA LEU A 16 9.61 -12.19 -26.25
C LEU A 16 10.66 -13.02 -25.47
N PRO A 17 11.60 -13.70 -26.15
CA PRO A 17 12.61 -14.55 -25.49
C PRO A 17 13.42 -13.82 -24.41
N GLY A 18 13.75 -12.55 -24.64
CA GLY A 18 14.53 -11.73 -23.73
C GLY A 18 13.77 -11.17 -22.53
N LEU A 19 12.47 -11.44 -22.40
CA LEU A 19 11.68 -10.96 -21.28
C LEU A 19 12.20 -11.48 -19.94
N VAL A 20 12.72 -12.72 -19.91
CA VAL A 20 13.34 -13.32 -18.72
C VAL A 20 14.52 -12.49 -18.19
N ALA A 21 15.37 -11.99 -19.09
CA ALA A 21 16.50 -11.15 -18.69
C ALA A 21 16.04 -9.75 -18.29
N LEU A 22 15.06 -9.15 -18.98
CA LEU A 22 14.60 -7.80 -18.64
C LEU A 22 13.69 -7.73 -17.40
N LEU A 23 13.29 -8.87 -16.82
CA LEU A 23 12.57 -8.93 -15.55
C LEU A 23 13.45 -9.44 -14.39
N ASP A 24 14.57 -10.11 -14.67
CA ASP A 24 15.52 -10.57 -13.66
C ASP A 24 16.88 -9.87 -13.79
N GLY A 25 17.18 -8.96 -12.87
CA GLY A 25 18.46 -8.23 -12.84
C GLY A 25 19.68 -9.14 -12.82
N ASP A 26 19.60 -10.30 -12.16
CA ASP A 26 20.70 -11.26 -12.06
C ASP A 26 20.97 -11.94 -13.41
N VAL A 27 19.89 -12.30 -14.12
CA VAL A 27 19.97 -12.87 -15.48
C VAL A 27 20.45 -11.82 -16.46
N LEU A 28 19.98 -10.58 -16.37
CA LEU A 28 20.46 -9.48 -17.19
C LEU A 28 21.97 -9.28 -17.00
N PHE A 29 22.40 -9.12 -15.75
CA PHE A 29 23.80 -8.90 -15.40
C PHE A 29 24.71 -10.00 -15.96
N SER A 30 24.39 -11.27 -15.65
CA SER A 30 25.17 -12.42 -16.15
C SER A 30 25.17 -12.53 -17.68
N THR A 31 24.08 -12.13 -18.34
CA THR A 31 23.99 -12.11 -19.81
C THR A 31 24.83 -10.98 -20.40
N LEU A 32 24.81 -9.78 -19.80
CA LEU A 32 25.60 -8.64 -20.26
C LEU A 32 27.10 -8.94 -20.19
N LYS A 33 27.57 -9.61 -19.14
CA LYS A 33 29.00 -9.99 -19.00
C LYS A 33 29.53 -10.90 -20.11
N LYS A 34 28.67 -11.55 -20.88
CA LYS A 34 29.08 -12.35 -22.04
C LYS A 34 29.50 -11.49 -23.23
N LEU A 35 29.09 -10.21 -23.26
CA LEU A 35 29.46 -9.28 -24.31
C LEU A 35 30.89 -8.73 -24.06
N PRO A 36 31.79 -8.76 -25.04
CA PRO A 36 33.19 -8.33 -24.86
C PRO A 36 33.35 -6.94 -24.23
N LEU A 37 32.53 -5.96 -24.62
CA LEU A 37 32.60 -4.60 -24.09
C LEU A 37 32.08 -4.44 -22.64
N LEU A 38 31.42 -5.48 -22.11
CA LEU A 38 30.77 -5.46 -20.80
C LEU A 38 31.30 -6.58 -19.88
N GLN A 39 32.44 -7.20 -20.19
CA GLN A 39 33.01 -8.28 -19.36
C GLN A 39 33.39 -7.82 -17.95
N ASP A 40 33.87 -6.58 -17.82
CA ASP A 40 34.39 -6.00 -16.57
C ASP A 40 33.36 -5.20 -15.77
N ILE A 41 32.07 -5.35 -16.08
CA ILE A 41 31.02 -4.67 -15.32
C ILE A 41 30.88 -5.28 -13.91
N GLU A 42 30.62 -4.41 -12.95
CA GLU A 42 30.37 -4.73 -11.54
C GLU A 42 28.86 -4.89 -11.28
N GLN A 43 28.03 -4.06 -11.92
CA GLN A 43 26.58 -4.02 -11.70
C GLN A 43 25.80 -3.62 -12.95
N ALA A 44 24.56 -4.11 -13.08
CA ALA A 44 23.61 -3.68 -14.11
C ALA A 44 22.18 -3.60 -13.53
N ASP A 45 21.67 -2.38 -13.38
CA ASP A 45 20.38 -2.12 -12.75
C ASP A 45 19.34 -1.65 -13.77
N ILE A 46 18.15 -2.25 -13.71
CA ILE A 46 17.01 -1.79 -14.49
C ILE A 46 16.35 -0.62 -13.74
N GLN A 47 16.31 0.55 -14.36
CA GLN A 47 15.80 1.78 -13.73
C GLN A 47 14.34 2.07 -14.09
N TYR A 48 13.92 1.68 -15.30
CA TYR A 48 12.55 1.89 -15.78
C TYR A 48 12.23 0.91 -16.90
N LEU A 49 11.12 0.20 -16.77
CA LEU A 49 10.64 -0.82 -17.71
C LEU A 49 9.35 -0.35 -18.39
N ARG A 50 9.25 -0.60 -19.69
CA ARG A 50 8.04 -0.49 -20.49
C ARG A 50 7.79 -1.80 -21.23
N TYR A 51 6.72 -2.47 -20.85
CA TYR A 51 6.33 -3.74 -21.42
C TYR A 51 5.12 -3.59 -22.34
N LYS A 52 5.19 -4.19 -23.53
CA LYS A 52 4.11 -4.35 -24.50
C LYS A 52 4.05 -5.82 -24.91
N PRO A 53 3.02 -6.57 -24.51
CA PRO A 53 2.89 -8.00 -24.78
C PRO A 53 3.03 -8.34 -26.25
N ALA A 54 3.69 -9.47 -26.53
CA ALA A 54 3.92 -10.01 -27.87
C ALA A 54 4.53 -8.99 -28.86
N ASN A 55 5.15 -7.93 -28.35
CA ASN A 55 5.59 -6.79 -29.15
C ASN A 55 7.01 -6.38 -28.76
N SER A 56 7.19 -5.88 -27.54
CA SER A 56 8.51 -5.49 -27.05
C SER A 56 8.54 -5.26 -25.54
N CYS A 57 9.68 -5.51 -24.93
CA CYS A 57 10.00 -5.02 -23.59
C CYS A 57 11.22 -4.10 -23.67
N ALA A 58 11.08 -2.88 -23.17
CA ALA A 58 12.07 -1.81 -23.30
C ALA A 58 12.44 -1.29 -21.92
N CYS A 59 13.73 -1.17 -21.60
CA CYS A 59 14.15 -0.61 -20.33
C CYS A 59 15.43 0.22 -20.39
N THR A 60 15.56 1.11 -19.41
CA THR A 60 16.84 1.75 -19.09
C THR A 60 17.65 0.81 -18.21
N VAL A 61 18.88 0.53 -18.62
CA VAL A 61 19.87 -0.21 -17.83
C VAL A 61 20.99 0.74 -17.45
N ARG A 62 21.24 0.92 -16.16
CA ARG A 62 22.42 1.62 -15.64
C ARG A 62 23.48 0.56 -15.36
N VAL A 63 24.63 0.68 -16.03
CA VAL A 63 25.75 -0.25 -15.90
C VAL A 63 26.89 0.46 -15.16
N LYS A 64 27.48 -0.22 -14.18
CA LYS A 64 28.65 0.24 -13.42
C LYS A 64 29.85 -0.66 -13.72
N TRP A 65 31.01 -0.06 -13.96
CA TRP A 65 32.29 -0.75 -14.10
C TRP A 65 33.09 -0.72 -12.81
N GLN A 66 34.07 -1.61 -12.69
CA GLN A 66 34.96 -1.73 -11.52
C GLN A 66 35.75 -0.46 -11.21
N ASP A 67 35.99 0.39 -12.21
CA ASP A 67 36.65 1.69 -12.07
C ASP A 67 35.72 2.80 -11.55
N GLY A 68 34.45 2.47 -11.27
CA GLY A 68 33.41 3.40 -10.83
C GLY A 68 32.69 4.13 -11.96
N MET A 69 33.04 3.89 -13.23
CA MET A 69 32.35 4.48 -14.38
C MET A 69 30.90 3.98 -14.46
N HIS A 70 29.98 4.90 -14.76
CA HIS A 70 28.58 4.57 -15.02
C HIS A 70 28.18 4.93 -16.45
N LYS A 71 27.48 4.01 -17.13
CA LYS A 71 26.83 4.30 -18.42
C LYS A 71 25.39 3.84 -18.42
N TYR A 72 24.57 4.52 -19.22
CA TYR A 72 23.19 4.14 -19.46
C TYR A 72 23.06 3.46 -20.82
N PHE A 73 22.25 2.40 -20.86
CA PHE A 73 21.82 1.75 -22.08
C PHE A 73 20.31 1.71 -22.17
N TYR A 74 19.82 1.74 -23.39
CA TYR A 74 18.46 1.37 -23.72
C TYR A 74 18.45 -0.09 -24.19
N ALA A 75 18.00 -1.00 -23.34
CA ALA A 75 17.80 -2.40 -23.70
C ALA A 75 16.39 -2.59 -24.28
N LYS A 76 16.29 -3.33 -25.37
CA LYS A 76 15.02 -3.65 -26.02
C LYS A 76 14.96 -5.13 -26.40
N ALA A 77 14.17 -5.90 -25.67
CA ALA A 77 13.74 -7.24 -26.07
C ALA A 77 12.63 -7.14 -27.12
N LEU A 78 12.79 -7.90 -28.19
CA LEU A 78 11.90 -7.92 -29.35
C LEU A 78 11.45 -9.34 -29.66
N THR A 79 10.39 -9.46 -30.45
CA THR A 79 10.08 -10.74 -31.11
C THR A 79 11.21 -11.11 -32.08
N PRO A 80 11.48 -12.40 -32.36
CA PRO A 80 12.57 -12.80 -33.25
C PRO A 80 12.54 -12.10 -34.61
N GLU A 81 11.37 -12.02 -35.25
CA GLU A 81 11.19 -11.32 -36.52
C GLU A 81 11.58 -9.83 -36.43
N ARG A 82 11.13 -9.15 -35.37
CA ARG A 82 11.43 -7.73 -35.18
C ARG A 82 12.87 -7.50 -34.78
N PHE A 83 13.48 -8.44 -34.07
CA PHE A 83 14.90 -8.43 -33.75
C PHE A 83 15.72 -8.47 -35.04
N GLU A 84 15.47 -9.43 -35.93
CA GLU A 84 16.14 -9.55 -37.23
C GLU A 84 15.99 -8.29 -38.06
N ASN A 85 14.76 -7.82 -38.24
CA ASN A 85 14.47 -6.59 -39.01
C ASN A 85 15.16 -5.35 -38.41
N SER A 86 15.19 -5.25 -37.08
CA SER A 86 15.81 -4.15 -36.38
C SER A 86 17.34 -4.22 -36.50
N TRP A 87 17.94 -5.37 -36.18
CA TRP A 87 19.38 -5.59 -36.19
C TRP A 87 19.98 -5.34 -37.57
N ASN A 88 19.36 -5.86 -38.62
CA ASN A 88 19.83 -5.74 -40.01
C ASN A 88 19.56 -4.36 -40.64
N ASN A 89 19.07 -3.38 -39.87
CA ASN A 89 18.89 -2.02 -40.38
C ASN A 89 20.22 -1.43 -40.89
N PRO A 90 20.31 -0.93 -42.14
CA PRO A 90 21.59 -0.51 -42.75
C PRO A 90 22.35 0.56 -41.96
N LYS A 91 21.63 1.52 -41.36
CA LYS A 91 22.25 2.58 -40.54
C LYS A 91 22.90 2.01 -39.27
N ARG A 92 22.39 0.88 -38.77
CA ARG A 92 22.89 0.22 -37.57
C ARG A 92 24.09 -0.64 -37.89
N GLN A 93 23.98 -1.48 -38.91
CA GLN A 93 25.07 -2.33 -39.37
C GLN A 93 26.29 -1.50 -39.75
N LYS A 94 26.09 -0.31 -40.33
CA LYS A 94 27.18 0.63 -40.58
C LYS A 94 27.96 1.00 -39.31
N LEU A 95 27.28 1.32 -38.19
CA LEU A 95 27.95 1.65 -36.93
C LEU A 95 28.75 0.47 -36.37
N VAL A 96 28.17 -0.73 -36.43
CA VAL A 96 28.80 -1.97 -35.94
C VAL A 96 30.02 -2.33 -36.78
N GLN A 97 29.89 -2.32 -38.12
CA GLN A 97 30.98 -2.62 -39.05
C GLN A 97 32.14 -1.62 -38.95
N GLN A 98 31.84 -0.37 -38.62
CA GLN A 98 32.85 0.68 -38.42
C GLN A 98 33.51 0.63 -37.04
N GLY A 99 33.07 -0.24 -36.14
CA GLY A 99 33.63 -0.33 -34.78
C GLY A 99 33.41 0.93 -33.95
N GLU A 100 32.32 1.67 -34.21
CA GLU A 100 32.02 2.91 -33.51
C GLU A 100 31.90 2.66 -31.99
N PRO A 101 32.50 3.49 -31.11
CA PRO A 101 32.53 3.24 -29.66
C PRO A 101 31.16 3.07 -29.00
N ASN A 102 30.12 3.65 -29.59
CA ASN A 102 28.74 3.62 -29.10
C ASN A 102 27.82 2.76 -30.00
N ALA A 103 28.39 1.92 -30.86
CA ALA A 103 27.63 1.00 -31.69
C ALA A 103 26.72 0.10 -30.82
N PRO A 104 25.52 -0.24 -31.31
CA PRO A 104 24.61 -1.07 -30.52
C PRO A 104 25.12 -2.50 -30.42
N LEU A 105 24.82 -3.12 -29.29
CA LEU A 105 25.15 -4.51 -28.99
C LEU A 105 23.90 -5.38 -29.08
N ALA A 106 24.07 -6.68 -29.30
CA ALA A 106 22.97 -7.62 -29.35
C ALA A 106 23.27 -8.88 -28.56
N ILE A 107 22.22 -9.42 -27.93
CA ILE A 107 22.20 -10.76 -27.35
C ILE A 107 21.22 -11.56 -28.21
N PHE A 108 21.77 -12.31 -29.17
CA PHE A 108 20.98 -12.96 -30.23
C PHE A 108 19.99 -13.98 -29.67
N ASP A 109 20.44 -14.86 -28.77
CA ASP A 109 19.61 -15.93 -28.18
C ASP A 109 18.39 -15.39 -27.42
N LEU A 110 18.48 -14.15 -26.91
CA LEU A 110 17.41 -13.48 -26.19
C LEU A 110 16.69 -12.41 -27.02
N CYS A 111 17.09 -12.20 -28.28
CA CYS A 111 16.53 -11.15 -29.13
C CYS A 111 16.55 -9.75 -28.47
N ILE A 112 17.62 -9.44 -27.72
CA ILE A 112 17.81 -8.15 -27.03
C ILE A 112 18.80 -7.30 -27.80
N ILE A 113 18.46 -6.03 -28.02
CA ILE A 113 19.39 -5.02 -28.55
C ILE A 113 19.63 -3.95 -27.49
N LEU A 114 20.91 -3.62 -27.26
CA LEU A 114 21.36 -2.58 -26.35
C LEU A 114 21.82 -1.37 -27.15
N PHE A 115 21.17 -0.24 -26.94
CA PHE A 115 21.49 1.02 -27.59
C PHE A 115 22.15 1.98 -26.60
N HIS A 116 23.17 2.70 -27.05
CA HIS A 116 23.55 3.94 -26.38
C HIS A 116 22.39 4.96 -26.51
N PRO A 117 22.08 5.78 -25.48
CA PRO A 117 20.96 6.72 -25.49
C PRO A 117 20.94 7.68 -26.69
N ALA A 118 22.12 8.02 -27.20
CA ALA A 118 22.29 8.83 -28.42
C ALA A 118 21.57 8.27 -29.67
N TYR A 119 21.27 6.97 -29.68
CA TYR A 119 20.59 6.28 -30.79
C TYR A 119 19.14 5.89 -30.49
N ASP A 120 18.56 6.41 -29.41
CA ASP A 120 17.13 6.26 -29.12
C ASP A 120 16.30 6.97 -30.21
N ARG A 121 15.76 6.17 -31.14
CA ARG A 121 14.94 6.66 -32.25
C ARG A 121 13.56 7.17 -31.83
N GLY A 122 13.12 6.88 -30.61
CA GLY A 122 11.87 7.42 -30.07
C GLY A 122 12.01 8.89 -29.66
N ILE A 123 13.19 9.28 -29.15
CA ILE A 123 13.51 10.69 -28.81
C ILE A 123 14.17 11.42 -30.00
N ARG A 124 14.92 10.69 -30.84
CA ARG A 124 15.63 11.12 -32.07
C ARG A 124 16.82 12.07 -31.87
N ASN A 125 16.75 13.00 -30.95
CA ASN A 125 17.64 14.17 -30.90
C ASN A 125 18.73 14.11 -29.81
N LEU A 126 19.12 12.91 -29.38
CA LEU A 126 20.11 12.71 -28.30
C LEU A 126 21.57 12.62 -28.78
N LYS A 127 21.84 12.87 -30.06
CA LYS A 127 23.21 12.79 -30.59
C LYS A 127 24.17 13.78 -29.95
N TRP A 128 23.69 14.88 -29.37
CA TRP A 128 24.53 15.84 -28.64
C TRP A 128 25.30 15.23 -27.45
N LEU A 129 24.89 14.05 -26.97
CA LEU A 129 25.66 13.29 -25.98
C LEU A 129 27.03 12.88 -26.51
N VAL A 130 27.13 12.58 -27.81
CA VAL A 130 28.35 12.03 -28.45
C VAL A 130 28.93 12.93 -29.55
N ASP A 131 28.14 13.87 -30.07
CA ASP A 131 28.53 14.82 -31.13
C ASP A 131 28.83 16.20 -30.54
N ASN A 132 30.11 16.59 -30.57
CA ASN A 132 30.58 17.87 -30.05
C ASN A 132 29.93 19.08 -30.75
N LYS A 133 29.61 19.01 -32.05
CA LYS A 133 28.97 20.13 -32.77
C LYS A 133 27.54 20.36 -32.31
N LEU A 134 26.79 19.28 -32.07
CA LEU A 134 25.44 19.37 -31.51
C LEU A 134 25.48 19.82 -30.04
N ARG A 135 26.49 19.39 -29.27
CA ARG A 135 26.72 19.87 -27.90
C ARG A 135 27.03 21.37 -27.88
N HIS A 136 27.87 21.86 -28.79
CA HIS A 136 28.14 23.29 -28.97
C HIS A 136 26.84 24.07 -29.19
N LYS A 137 25.94 23.55 -30.05
CA LYS A 137 24.66 24.19 -30.34
C LYS A 137 23.84 24.39 -29.07
N ILE A 138 23.76 23.37 -28.21
CA ILE A 138 23.08 23.45 -26.91
C ILE A 138 23.74 24.50 -26.01
N LEU A 139 25.07 24.45 -25.86
CA LEU A 139 25.82 25.41 -25.04
C LEU A 139 25.67 26.86 -25.52
N LYS A 140 25.64 27.07 -26.84
CA LYS A 140 25.44 28.39 -27.44
C LYS A 140 24.07 28.97 -27.12
N VAL A 141 23.02 28.15 -27.21
CA VAL A 141 21.65 28.58 -26.93
C VAL A 141 21.45 28.99 -25.47
N CYS A 142 22.19 28.41 -24.53
CA CYS A 142 22.15 28.79 -23.12
C CYS A 142 23.26 29.77 -22.68
N SER A 143 23.96 30.43 -23.62
CA SER A 143 25.06 31.37 -23.33
C SER A 143 26.22 30.77 -22.52
N LEU A 144 26.47 29.46 -22.69
CA LEU A 144 27.52 28.68 -22.02
C LEU A 144 28.69 28.29 -22.95
N SER A 145 28.77 28.84 -24.16
CA SER A 145 29.85 28.54 -25.12
C SER A 145 31.27 28.74 -24.59
N LYS A 146 31.45 29.59 -23.58
CA LYS A 146 32.75 29.82 -22.93
C LYS A 146 33.28 28.64 -22.12
N PHE A 147 32.44 27.64 -21.84
CA PHE A 147 32.78 26.44 -21.05
C PHE A 147 33.02 25.20 -21.92
N GLU A 148 33.24 25.38 -23.23
CA GLU A 148 33.40 24.29 -24.19
C GLU A 148 34.80 23.63 -24.20
N ASP A 149 35.51 23.69 -23.08
CA ASP A 149 36.83 23.05 -22.94
C ASP A 149 36.72 21.59 -22.46
N GLU A 150 37.87 20.94 -22.27
CA GLU A 150 37.99 19.52 -21.90
C GLU A 150 37.37 19.16 -20.54
N ASN A 151 37.02 20.13 -19.69
CA ASN A 151 36.48 19.89 -18.35
C ASN A 151 34.95 19.84 -18.28
N LEU A 152 34.26 19.89 -19.43
CA LEU A 152 32.81 19.80 -19.49
C LEU A 152 32.34 18.35 -19.27
N GLN A 153 31.54 18.13 -18.23
CA GLN A 153 30.95 16.84 -17.88
C GLN A 153 29.45 16.83 -18.17
N VAL A 154 28.96 15.70 -18.70
CA VAL A 154 27.53 15.46 -18.97
C VAL A 154 27.09 14.22 -18.21
N ASP A 155 26.31 14.43 -17.14
CA ASP A 155 25.78 13.35 -16.33
C ASP A 155 24.31 13.13 -16.64
N VAL A 156 23.93 11.93 -17.05
CA VAL A 156 22.51 11.60 -17.23
C VAL A 156 21.88 11.39 -15.85
N LEU A 157 20.95 12.28 -15.49
CA LEU A 157 20.21 12.23 -14.23
C LEU A 157 19.02 11.27 -14.32
N ARG A 158 18.29 11.31 -15.44
CA ARG A 158 17.10 10.47 -15.64
C ARG A 158 16.92 10.14 -17.11
N TYR A 159 16.69 8.86 -17.41
CA TYR A 159 16.42 8.42 -18.78
C TYR A 159 15.20 7.50 -18.82
N LYS A 160 14.15 7.95 -19.52
CA LYS A 160 12.94 7.17 -19.84
C LYS A 160 12.94 6.90 -21.35
N PRO A 161 13.23 5.67 -21.81
CA PRO A 161 13.45 5.39 -23.23
C PRO A 161 12.23 5.75 -24.06
N GLU A 162 12.47 6.25 -25.26
CA GLU A 162 11.46 6.73 -26.22
C GLU A 162 10.59 7.89 -25.70
N ARG A 163 10.91 8.51 -24.55
CA ARG A 163 10.12 9.60 -23.95
C ARG A 163 10.94 10.83 -23.63
N ARG A 164 11.92 10.71 -22.72
CA ARG A 164 12.71 11.86 -22.26
C ARG A 164 14.05 11.45 -21.68
N LEU A 165 15.04 12.32 -21.81
CA LEU A 165 16.32 12.26 -21.11
C LEU A 165 16.58 13.60 -20.43
N VAL A 166 17.00 13.53 -19.17
CA VAL A 166 17.41 14.67 -18.34
C VAL A 166 18.88 14.48 -18.00
N ALA A 167 19.70 15.46 -18.31
CA ALA A 167 21.13 15.45 -18.04
C ALA A 167 21.59 16.75 -17.38
N ARG A 168 22.56 16.63 -16.49
CA ARG A 168 23.28 17.72 -15.87
C ARG A 168 24.52 18.02 -16.70
N ILE A 169 24.77 19.31 -16.96
CA ILE A 169 26.04 19.79 -17.50
C ILE A 169 26.80 20.47 -16.39
N SER A 170 28.03 20.04 -16.15
CA SER A 170 28.93 20.58 -15.13
C SER A 170 30.28 20.97 -15.73
N HIS A 171 30.93 21.97 -15.14
CA HIS A 171 32.29 22.39 -15.49
C HIS A 171 33.08 22.61 -14.21
N HIS A 172 34.25 21.98 -14.07
CA HIS A 172 35.03 21.92 -12.83
C HIS A 172 34.15 21.62 -11.58
N GLN A 173 33.31 20.58 -11.67
CA GLN A 173 32.34 20.15 -10.64
C GLN A 173 31.19 21.14 -10.34
N LYS A 174 31.23 22.37 -10.88
CA LYS A 174 30.13 23.31 -10.76
C LYS A 174 29.04 22.97 -11.78
N THR A 175 27.82 22.74 -11.29
CA THR A 175 26.67 22.55 -12.17
C THR A 175 26.35 23.84 -12.92
N LEU A 176 26.27 23.75 -14.25
CA LEU A 176 25.95 24.87 -15.12
C LEU A 176 24.49 24.88 -15.55
N ALA A 177 23.95 23.71 -15.90
CA ALA A 177 22.61 23.60 -16.47
C ALA A 177 22.01 22.19 -16.34
N VAL A 178 20.68 22.12 -16.44
CA VAL A 178 19.91 20.90 -16.63
C VAL A 178 19.31 20.91 -18.02
N VAL A 179 19.67 19.92 -18.83
CA VAL A 179 19.22 19.73 -20.22
C VAL A 179 18.17 18.63 -20.27
N ARG A 180 16.97 18.97 -20.74
CA ARG A 180 15.86 18.03 -20.96
C ARG A 180 15.63 17.89 -22.46
N THR A 181 15.92 16.73 -23.02
CA THR A 181 15.58 16.39 -24.41
C THR A 181 14.36 15.46 -24.41
N ILE A 182 13.30 15.87 -25.09
CA ILE A 182 11.97 15.26 -24.99
C ILE A 182 11.52 14.76 -26.36
N LYS A 183 10.68 13.73 -26.37
CA LYS A 183 9.97 13.29 -27.57
C LYS A 183 9.13 14.45 -28.13
N GLU A 184 9.13 14.59 -29.45
CA GLU A 184 8.44 15.65 -30.20
C GLU A 184 6.98 15.86 -29.76
N SER A 185 6.21 14.79 -29.54
CA SER A 185 4.79 14.88 -29.12
C SER A 185 4.56 15.57 -27.78
N ASP A 186 5.58 15.59 -26.91
CA ASP A 186 5.47 16.09 -25.55
C ASP A 186 6.24 17.42 -25.38
N PHE A 187 7.05 17.83 -26.36
CA PHE A 187 7.95 18.99 -26.27
C PHE A 187 7.21 20.30 -25.97
N SER A 188 6.10 20.57 -26.66
CA SER A 188 5.32 21.80 -26.43
C SER A 188 4.80 21.91 -25.01
N LYS A 189 4.40 20.80 -24.38
CA LYS A 189 3.91 20.79 -23.00
C LYS A 189 5.03 21.14 -22.02
N VAL A 190 6.18 20.52 -22.18
CA VAL A 190 7.38 20.79 -21.36
C VAL A 190 7.88 22.22 -21.53
N LEU A 191 7.87 22.75 -22.75
CA LEU A 191 8.26 24.13 -23.00
C LEU A 191 7.32 25.13 -22.32
N VAL A 192 6.00 24.91 -22.40
CA VAL A 192 5.01 25.74 -21.71
C VAL A 192 5.21 25.69 -20.20
N GLY A 193 5.39 24.50 -19.63
CA GLY A 193 5.66 24.32 -18.21
C GLY A 193 6.94 25.03 -17.75
N ALA A 194 8.03 24.88 -18.51
CA ALA A 194 9.29 25.54 -18.19
C ALA A 194 9.22 27.08 -18.31
N ALA A 195 8.51 27.59 -19.32
CA ALA A 195 8.27 29.02 -19.46
C ALA A 195 7.43 29.57 -18.30
N PHE A 196 6.41 28.81 -17.86
CA PHE A 196 5.60 29.16 -16.70
C PHE A 196 6.42 29.19 -15.41
N GLY A 197 7.16 28.11 -15.10
CA GLY A 197 8.01 28.04 -13.93
C GLY A 197 9.04 29.19 -13.89
N ALA A 198 9.56 29.58 -15.06
CA ALA A 198 10.44 30.74 -15.18
C ALA A 198 9.73 32.08 -14.93
N ALA A 199 8.51 32.25 -15.44
CA ALA A 199 7.72 33.47 -15.21
C ALA A 199 7.35 33.67 -13.73
N GLN A 200 7.20 32.58 -12.96
CA GLN A 200 6.94 32.63 -11.52
C GLN A 200 8.21 32.67 -10.65
N GLY A 201 9.40 32.61 -11.27
CA GLY A 201 10.67 32.65 -10.56
C GLY A 201 11.08 31.34 -9.86
N TYR A 202 10.41 30.21 -10.13
CA TYR A 202 10.75 28.91 -9.55
C TYR A 202 11.99 28.26 -10.18
N ILE A 203 12.22 28.55 -11.46
CA ILE A 203 13.35 28.06 -12.24
C ILE A 203 13.86 29.17 -13.14
N LYS A 204 15.08 29.07 -13.66
CA LYS A 204 15.55 29.95 -14.72
C LYS A 204 15.63 29.19 -16.03
N LEU A 205 14.87 29.62 -17.03
CA LEU A 205 14.99 29.12 -18.39
C LEU A 205 16.26 29.72 -19.02
N LEU A 206 17.28 28.88 -19.27
CA LEU A 206 18.54 29.31 -19.87
C LEU A 206 18.48 29.32 -21.39
N GLY A 207 17.71 28.42 -21.99
CA GLY A 207 17.59 28.34 -23.44
C GLY A 207 16.67 27.22 -23.92
N VAL A 208 16.27 27.32 -25.18
CA VAL A 208 15.38 26.36 -25.85
C VAL A 208 15.91 26.11 -27.27
N GLU A 209 16.10 24.84 -27.62
CA GLU A 209 16.52 24.42 -28.96
C GLU A 209 15.43 23.53 -29.57
N GLY A 210 14.53 24.17 -30.32
CA GLY A 210 13.35 23.53 -30.90
C GLY A 210 13.68 22.41 -31.88
N SER A 211 14.73 22.54 -32.70
CA SER A 211 15.10 21.49 -33.67
C SER A 211 15.58 20.20 -32.99
N LEU A 212 16.02 20.30 -31.74
CA LEU A 212 16.43 19.17 -30.91
C LEU A 212 15.38 18.80 -29.85
N ASN A 213 14.20 19.45 -29.82
CA ASN A 213 13.19 19.29 -28.76
C ASN A 213 13.80 19.36 -27.36
N THR A 214 14.67 20.35 -27.13
CA THR A 214 15.47 20.46 -25.91
C THR A 214 15.18 21.75 -25.16
N VAL A 215 14.90 21.61 -23.86
CA VAL A 215 14.70 22.71 -22.90
C VAL A 215 15.83 22.70 -21.89
N ILE A 216 16.42 23.87 -21.63
CA ILE A 216 17.61 24.02 -20.77
C ILE A 216 17.27 24.97 -19.63
N THR A 217 17.36 24.49 -18.39
CA THR A 217 17.16 25.30 -17.18
C THR A 217 18.44 25.40 -16.37
N ASP A 218 18.50 26.34 -15.44
CA ASP A 218 19.52 26.30 -14.40
C ASP A 218 19.30 25.12 -13.45
N TRP A 219 20.32 24.88 -12.63
CA TRP A 219 20.25 23.96 -11.50
C TRP A 219 19.74 24.72 -10.28
N GLN A 220 18.75 24.14 -9.61
CA GLN A 220 18.22 24.68 -8.36
C GLN A 220 19.04 24.08 -7.21
N GLU A 221 19.87 24.92 -6.59
CA GLU A 221 20.68 24.51 -5.44
C GLU A 221 19.79 24.29 -4.21
N GLY A 222 19.99 23.17 -3.52
CA GLY A 222 19.23 22.84 -2.33
C GLY A 222 19.05 21.35 -2.14
N GLN A 223 18.21 20.99 -1.17
CA GLN A 223 17.86 19.62 -0.84
C GLN A 223 16.42 19.31 -1.25
N SER A 224 16.21 18.18 -1.91
CA SER A 224 14.88 17.64 -2.19
C SER A 224 14.15 17.33 -0.89
N LEU A 225 12.86 17.62 -0.82
CA LEU A 225 12.03 17.24 0.33
C LEU A 225 11.47 15.81 0.22
N CYS A 226 11.96 15.03 -0.74
CA CYS A 226 11.56 13.64 -0.92
C CYS A 226 12.00 12.78 0.28
N PRO A 227 11.07 12.06 0.94
CA PRO A 227 11.41 11.10 1.99
C PRO A 227 12.37 9.99 1.55
N GLU A 228 12.36 9.61 0.26
CA GLU A 228 13.30 8.62 -0.31
C GLU A 228 14.76 9.10 -0.28
N ASP A 229 14.98 10.42 -0.23
CA ASP A 229 16.32 11.01 -0.12
C ASP A 229 16.80 11.09 1.34
N GLY A 230 16.06 10.51 2.29
CA GLY A 230 16.38 10.43 3.71
C GLY A 230 15.98 11.66 4.53
N ILE A 231 15.30 12.63 3.91
CA ILE A 231 14.82 13.85 4.57
C ILE A 231 13.31 13.75 4.77
N ILE A 232 12.87 13.78 6.03
CA ILE A 232 11.45 13.89 6.34
C ILE A 232 11.17 15.33 6.80
N PRO A 233 10.35 16.10 6.07
CA PRO A 233 10.13 17.50 6.37
C PRO A 233 9.42 17.68 7.72
N SER A 234 9.78 18.73 8.45
CA SER A 234 9.10 19.14 9.68
C SER A 234 7.71 19.68 9.41
N GLU A 235 6.87 19.78 10.44
CA GLU A 235 5.53 20.36 10.32
C GLU A 235 5.56 21.81 9.80
N ASP A 236 6.48 22.65 10.30
CA ASP A 236 6.67 24.03 9.82
C ASP A 236 7.01 24.08 8.33
N LEU A 237 7.88 23.17 7.87
CA LEU A 237 8.27 23.10 6.48
C LEU A 237 7.09 22.66 5.60
N ILE A 238 6.31 21.67 6.05
CA ILE A 238 5.09 21.25 5.35
C ILE A 238 4.05 22.37 5.26
N GLN A 239 3.89 23.19 6.31
CA GLN A 239 3.03 24.36 6.25
C GLN A 239 3.50 25.34 5.17
N LYS A 240 4.81 25.62 5.08
CA LYS A 240 5.38 26.46 4.01
C LYS A 240 5.14 25.89 2.61
N VAL A 241 5.25 24.57 2.44
CA VAL A 241 4.95 23.88 1.17
C VAL A 241 3.48 24.05 0.79
N ALA A 242 2.56 23.90 1.76
CA ALA A 242 1.13 24.13 1.57
C ALA A 242 0.82 25.58 1.15
N SER A 243 1.41 26.55 1.85
CA SER A 243 1.30 27.98 1.50
C SER A 243 1.82 28.26 0.08
N GLN A 244 2.93 27.62 -0.32
CA GLN A 244 3.50 27.82 -1.64
C GLN A 244 2.57 27.27 -2.74
N LEU A 245 1.98 26.09 -2.56
CA LEU A 245 1.01 25.55 -3.52
C LEU A 245 -0.29 26.38 -3.53
N ALA A 246 -0.76 26.86 -2.39
CA ALA A 246 -1.91 27.75 -2.31
C ALA A 246 -1.70 29.04 -3.11
N LYS A 247 -0.48 29.62 -3.08
CA LYS A 247 -0.12 30.76 -3.94
C LYS A 247 -0.20 30.41 -5.42
N VAL A 248 0.31 29.24 -5.83
CA VAL A 248 0.21 28.76 -7.22
C VAL A 248 -1.24 28.71 -7.68
N HIS A 249 -2.13 28.10 -6.90
CA HIS A 249 -3.54 27.97 -7.26
C HIS A 249 -4.30 29.30 -7.30
N LYS A 250 -3.79 30.35 -6.64
CA LYS A 250 -4.34 31.72 -6.69
C LYS A 250 -3.79 32.58 -7.82
N VAL A 251 -2.76 32.14 -8.55
CA VAL A 251 -2.19 32.92 -9.64
C VAL A 251 -3.27 33.14 -10.71
N ALA A 252 -3.54 34.40 -11.04
CA ALA A 252 -4.45 34.80 -12.12
C ALA A 252 -3.80 34.60 -13.51
N TYR A 253 -3.33 33.38 -13.79
CA TYR A 253 -2.74 32.99 -15.05
C TYR A 253 -3.65 31.99 -15.76
N LYS A 254 -4.00 32.28 -17.01
CA LYS A 254 -4.76 31.34 -17.85
C LYS A 254 -3.78 30.43 -18.58
N HIS A 255 -3.59 29.23 -18.04
CA HIS A 255 -2.74 28.23 -18.68
C HIS A 255 -3.33 27.82 -20.04
N PRO A 256 -2.54 27.62 -21.10
CA PRO A 256 -3.08 27.26 -22.43
C PRO A 256 -3.60 25.82 -22.52
N LEU A 257 -3.13 24.95 -21.62
CA LEU A 257 -3.58 23.56 -21.49
C LEU A 257 -4.60 23.45 -20.36
N ASN A 258 -5.63 22.65 -20.58
CA ASN A 258 -6.58 22.23 -19.55
C ASN A 258 -6.36 20.75 -19.22
N TYR A 259 -6.67 20.37 -17.99
CA TYR A 259 -6.72 18.98 -17.55
C TYR A 259 -8.01 18.77 -16.76
N ASP A 260 -8.95 18.04 -17.35
CA ASP A 260 -10.27 17.81 -16.76
C ASP A 260 -10.46 16.38 -16.22
N ILE A 261 -11.67 16.10 -15.72
CA ILE A 261 -12.03 14.77 -15.19
C ILE A 261 -11.98 13.70 -16.29
N ASN A 262 -12.29 14.03 -17.55
CA ASN A 262 -12.22 13.07 -18.65
C ASN A 262 -10.77 12.70 -18.94
N ASP A 263 -9.86 13.68 -18.93
CA ASP A 263 -8.42 13.43 -19.08
C ASP A 263 -7.91 12.49 -17.99
N GLU A 264 -8.33 12.68 -16.75
CA GLU A 264 -8.00 11.78 -15.64
C GLU A 264 -8.54 10.36 -15.85
N ILE A 265 -9.80 10.22 -16.26
CA ILE A 265 -10.41 8.90 -16.55
C ILE A 265 -9.66 8.20 -17.71
N GLN A 266 -9.25 8.92 -18.75
CA GLN A 266 -8.46 8.35 -19.85
C GLN A 266 -7.06 7.93 -19.37
N SER A 267 -6.44 8.72 -18.49
CA SER A 267 -5.18 8.36 -17.83
C SER A 267 -5.29 7.04 -17.07
N LEU A 268 -6.36 6.85 -16.30
CA LEU A 268 -6.66 5.60 -15.58
C LEU A 268 -6.84 4.40 -16.52
N LYS A 269 -7.57 4.55 -17.63
CA LYS A 269 -7.71 3.50 -18.66
C LYS A 269 -6.36 3.09 -19.28
N GLY A 270 -5.45 4.05 -19.45
CA GLY A 270 -4.09 3.78 -19.88
C GLY A 270 -3.30 2.91 -18.89
N VAL A 271 -3.51 3.11 -17.59
CA VAL A 271 -2.92 2.28 -16.53
C VAL A 271 -3.58 0.90 -16.47
N GLN A 272 -4.90 0.82 -16.54
CA GLN A 272 -5.67 -0.43 -16.61
C GLN A 272 -5.17 -1.34 -17.72
N SER A 273 -4.91 -0.77 -18.91
CA SER A 273 -4.36 -1.53 -20.04
C SER A 273 -3.05 -2.23 -19.69
N THR A 274 -2.17 -1.57 -18.93
CA THR A 274 -0.93 -2.19 -18.42
C THR A 274 -1.22 -3.19 -17.30
N PHE A 275 -2.14 -2.86 -16.40
CA PHE A 275 -2.50 -3.67 -15.24
C PHE A 275 -3.05 -5.04 -15.65
N ASN A 276 -4.03 -5.07 -16.56
CA ASN A 276 -4.68 -6.29 -17.04
C ASN A 276 -3.69 -7.29 -17.66
N ILE A 277 -2.55 -6.79 -18.14
CA ILE A 277 -1.48 -7.60 -18.67
C ILE A 277 -0.64 -8.21 -17.55
N ILE A 278 -0.17 -7.37 -16.61
CA ILE A 278 0.81 -7.79 -15.60
C ILE A 278 0.16 -8.62 -14.48
N LEU A 279 -1.11 -8.35 -14.14
CA LEU A 279 -1.86 -8.99 -13.05
C LEU A 279 -3.31 -9.30 -13.48
N PRO A 280 -3.52 -10.19 -14.46
CA PRO A 280 -4.84 -10.47 -15.02
C PRO A 280 -5.85 -10.95 -13.97
N GLU A 281 -5.40 -11.73 -12.99
CA GLU A 281 -6.22 -12.25 -11.88
C GLU A 281 -6.90 -11.17 -11.04
N TYR A 282 -6.40 -9.93 -11.05
CA TYR A 282 -6.95 -8.80 -10.28
C TYR A 282 -7.62 -7.74 -11.16
N SER A 283 -7.81 -8.00 -12.46
CA SER A 283 -8.31 -6.99 -13.41
C SER A 283 -9.69 -6.48 -13.05
N LEU A 284 -10.59 -7.39 -12.63
CA LEU A 284 -11.94 -7.04 -12.18
C LEU A 284 -11.92 -6.09 -10.99
N TRP A 285 -10.99 -6.30 -10.03
CA TRP A 285 -10.85 -5.41 -8.88
C TRP A 285 -10.44 -3.99 -9.31
N PHE A 286 -9.45 -3.90 -10.20
CA PHE A 286 -9.00 -2.61 -10.74
C PHE A 286 -10.11 -1.91 -11.55
N GLU A 287 -10.86 -2.67 -12.35
CA GLU A 287 -11.98 -2.21 -13.17
C GLU A 287 -13.11 -1.62 -12.33
N CYS A 288 -13.51 -2.32 -11.27
CA CYS A 288 -14.51 -1.82 -10.32
C CYS A 288 -14.06 -0.52 -9.66
N LEU A 289 -12.79 -0.44 -9.21
CA LEU A 289 -12.25 0.79 -8.61
C LEU A 289 -12.25 1.96 -9.59
N ILE A 290 -11.80 1.76 -10.83
CA ILE A 290 -11.86 2.81 -11.86
C ILE A 290 -13.30 3.24 -12.11
N SER A 291 -14.24 2.30 -12.22
CA SER A 291 -15.65 2.62 -12.46
C SER A 291 -16.23 3.48 -11.33
N ASN A 292 -15.95 3.11 -10.08
CA ASN A 292 -16.41 3.85 -8.91
C ASN A 292 -15.78 5.24 -8.84
N VAL A 293 -14.46 5.34 -9.03
CA VAL A 293 -13.74 6.63 -9.06
C VAL A 293 -14.24 7.52 -10.18
N ALA A 294 -14.46 6.98 -11.39
CA ALA A 294 -14.97 7.75 -12.51
C ALA A 294 -16.36 8.34 -12.21
N LYS A 295 -17.27 7.56 -11.64
CA LYS A 295 -18.60 8.05 -11.21
C LYS A 295 -18.47 9.17 -10.17
N GLY A 296 -17.70 8.91 -9.11
CA GLY A 296 -17.49 9.87 -8.03
C GLY A 296 -16.84 11.18 -8.49
N LEU A 297 -15.86 11.12 -9.41
CA LEU A 297 -15.22 12.31 -9.98
C LEU A 297 -16.18 13.13 -10.85
N ILE A 298 -17.01 12.48 -11.68
CA ILE A 298 -17.98 13.17 -12.56
C ILE A 298 -19.01 13.97 -11.77
N GLU A 299 -19.34 13.53 -10.55
CA GLU A 299 -20.27 14.22 -9.66
C GLU A 299 -19.67 15.45 -8.96
N GLN A 300 -18.36 15.67 -9.06
CA GLN A 300 -17.69 16.78 -8.39
C GLN A 300 -17.90 18.12 -9.11
N PRO A 301 -17.97 19.24 -8.37
CA PRO A 301 -18.12 20.56 -8.96
C PRO A 301 -16.94 20.90 -9.87
N VAL A 302 -17.25 21.55 -10.99
CA VAL A 302 -16.22 22.03 -11.93
C VAL A 302 -15.57 23.28 -11.35
N ILE A 303 -14.40 23.08 -10.76
CA ILE A 303 -13.50 24.13 -10.30
C ILE A 303 -12.23 24.02 -11.14
N SER A 304 -11.71 25.16 -11.59
CA SER A 304 -10.48 25.19 -12.38
C SER A 304 -9.60 26.35 -11.94
N THR A 305 -8.38 26.03 -11.52
CA THR A 305 -7.29 26.95 -11.24
C THR A 305 -6.07 26.49 -12.01
N LEU A 306 -5.01 27.29 -12.01
CA LEU A 306 -3.70 26.75 -12.34
C LEU A 306 -3.37 25.59 -11.37
N ILE A 307 -2.90 24.48 -11.92
CA ILE A 307 -2.36 23.33 -11.20
C ILE A 307 -0.96 22.99 -11.72
N HIS A 308 -0.14 22.41 -10.86
CA HIS A 308 1.14 21.81 -11.19
C HIS A 308 0.98 20.49 -11.97
N GLY A 309 -0.02 19.67 -11.65
CA GLY A 309 -0.43 18.46 -12.38
C GLY A 309 0.34 17.17 -12.09
N ASP A 310 1.38 17.21 -11.25
CA ASP A 310 2.12 16.03 -10.74
C ASP A 310 2.76 16.34 -9.38
N PHE A 311 2.13 17.22 -8.59
CA PHE A 311 2.74 17.76 -7.38
C PHE A 311 3.06 16.67 -6.34
N SER A 312 4.28 16.72 -5.82
CA SER A 312 4.82 15.75 -4.85
C SER A 312 6.10 16.30 -4.23
N LEU A 313 6.52 15.76 -3.07
CA LEU A 313 7.65 16.31 -2.30
C LEU A 313 9.00 16.17 -3.03
N ASP A 314 9.15 15.23 -3.95
CA ASP A 314 10.33 15.12 -4.83
C ASP A 314 10.43 16.25 -5.86
N GLN A 315 9.38 17.06 -6.01
CA GLN A 315 9.36 18.25 -6.85
C GLN A 315 9.56 19.54 -6.07
N VAL A 316 9.88 19.45 -4.77
CA VAL A 316 10.13 20.60 -3.91
C VAL A 316 11.57 20.58 -3.44
N VAL A 317 12.32 21.65 -3.75
CA VAL A 317 13.70 21.84 -3.28
C VAL A 317 13.74 22.95 -2.26
N LEU A 318 14.32 22.66 -1.10
CA LEU A 318 14.67 23.63 -0.08
C LEU A 318 16.09 24.14 -0.32
N GLY A 319 16.19 25.40 -0.74
CA GLY A 319 17.44 26.14 -0.86
C GLY A 319 17.57 27.22 0.21
N HIS A 320 18.70 27.92 0.19
CA HIS A 320 18.91 29.12 0.99
C HIS A 320 19.28 30.28 0.09
N ASN A 321 18.67 31.44 0.31
CA ASN A 321 19.06 32.63 -0.41
C ASN A 321 20.37 33.23 0.13
N LYS A 322 20.86 34.29 -0.52
CA LYS A 322 22.11 34.98 -0.14
C LYS A 322 22.12 35.53 1.30
N LYS A 323 20.96 35.64 1.95
CA LYS A 323 20.80 36.09 3.33
C LYS A 323 20.64 34.92 4.32
N GLY A 324 20.73 33.67 3.85
CA GLY A 324 20.57 32.46 4.66
C GLY A 324 19.12 32.14 5.02
N VAL A 325 18.14 32.71 4.31
CA VAL A 325 16.71 32.41 4.52
C VAL A 325 16.30 31.27 3.60
N ASP A 326 15.57 30.32 4.18
CA ASP A 326 14.96 29.19 3.46
C ASP A 326 14.05 29.65 2.32
N GLU A 327 14.27 29.12 1.13
CA GLU A 327 13.43 29.32 -0.05
C GLU A 327 13.03 27.98 -0.67
N LEU A 328 11.76 27.88 -1.06
CA LEU A 328 11.21 26.70 -1.71
C LEU A 328 11.12 26.92 -3.22
N SER A 329 11.77 26.04 -3.99
CA SER A 329 11.66 26.00 -5.45
C SER A 329 10.82 24.79 -5.88
N LEU A 330 9.82 25.04 -6.72
CA LEU A 330 8.97 24.00 -7.32
C LEU A 330 9.49 23.61 -8.70
N LEU A 331 9.73 22.31 -8.90
CA LEU A 331 10.31 21.72 -10.11
C LEU A 331 9.25 21.01 -10.98
N ASP A 332 9.64 20.53 -12.16
CA ASP A 332 8.82 19.68 -13.07
C ASP A 332 7.40 20.19 -13.35
N TRP A 333 7.31 21.40 -13.90
CA TRP A 333 6.08 22.00 -14.42
C TRP A 333 5.57 21.36 -15.73
N ASP A 334 6.14 20.23 -16.18
CA ASP A 334 5.81 19.59 -17.47
C ASP A 334 4.32 19.22 -17.61
N ARG A 335 3.62 19.06 -16.48
CA ARG A 335 2.20 18.71 -16.40
C ARG A 335 1.29 19.85 -15.98
N SER A 336 1.80 21.08 -15.92
CA SER A 336 0.97 22.22 -15.52
C SER A 336 -0.20 22.42 -16.48
N ALA A 337 -1.34 22.81 -15.92
CA ALA A 337 -2.59 22.99 -16.66
C ALA A 337 -3.53 23.92 -15.88
N ASN A 338 -4.64 24.34 -16.49
CA ASN A 338 -5.82 24.70 -15.71
C ASN A 338 -6.58 23.42 -15.39
N GLY A 339 -6.85 23.15 -14.12
CA GLY A 339 -7.52 21.95 -13.67
C GLY A 339 -8.04 22.09 -12.24
N ASN A 340 -8.66 21.03 -11.74
CA ASN A 340 -9.16 21.04 -10.37
C ASN A 340 -7.97 21.03 -9.38
N PRO A 341 -7.85 21.98 -8.44
CA PRO A 341 -6.73 22.06 -7.49
C PRO A 341 -6.58 20.81 -6.62
N LEU A 342 -7.64 20.02 -6.45
CA LEU A 342 -7.59 18.76 -5.72
C LEU A 342 -6.67 17.73 -6.38
N PHE A 343 -6.36 17.83 -7.68
CA PHE A 343 -5.40 16.94 -8.35
C PHE A 343 -3.99 17.03 -7.75
N ASP A 344 -3.53 18.22 -7.38
CA ASP A 344 -2.19 18.40 -6.80
C ASP A 344 -2.13 17.90 -5.37
N LEU A 345 -3.14 18.22 -4.55
CA LEU A 345 -3.25 17.71 -3.18
C LEU A 345 -3.30 16.17 -3.20
N ALA A 346 -4.07 15.60 -4.14
CA ALA A 346 -4.25 14.16 -4.27
C ALA A 346 -2.99 13.45 -4.75
N THR A 347 -2.25 14.04 -5.69
CA THR A 347 -1.00 13.44 -6.19
C THR A 347 0.07 13.44 -5.10
N MET A 348 0.14 14.50 -4.28
CA MET A 348 1.04 14.52 -3.12
C MET A 348 0.69 13.42 -2.11
N GLN A 349 -0.59 13.32 -1.74
CA GLN A 349 -1.03 12.26 -0.83
C GLN A 349 -0.75 10.86 -1.41
N ALA A 350 -1.11 10.61 -2.66
CA ALA A 350 -0.87 9.31 -3.31
C ALA A 350 0.62 8.91 -3.34
N ARG A 351 1.53 9.89 -3.46
CA ARG A 351 2.98 9.64 -3.38
C ARG A 351 3.45 9.28 -1.98
N LEU A 352 2.97 9.97 -0.95
CA LEU A 352 3.25 9.61 0.44
C LEU A 352 2.69 8.21 0.78
N GLU A 353 1.50 7.89 0.30
CA GLU A 353 0.89 6.55 0.46
C GLU A 353 1.72 5.46 -0.23
N LEU A 354 2.25 5.73 -1.43
CA LEU A 354 3.19 4.81 -2.08
C LEU A 354 4.48 4.65 -1.27
N GLN A 355 5.02 5.73 -0.70
CA GLN A 355 6.21 5.69 0.15
C GLN A 355 5.97 4.93 1.46
N VAL A 356 4.75 4.95 1.99
CA VAL A 356 4.35 4.08 3.10
C VAL A 356 4.34 2.62 2.69
N ILE A 357 3.77 2.32 1.52
CA ILE A 357 3.75 0.97 0.95
C ILE A 357 5.17 0.45 0.66
N GLU A 358 6.05 1.31 0.16
CA GLU A 358 7.45 1.01 -0.13
C GLU A 358 8.33 0.93 1.14
N GLY A 359 7.77 1.22 2.32
CA GLY A 359 8.47 1.15 3.60
C GLY A 359 9.42 2.32 3.86
N VAL A 360 9.35 3.39 3.06
CA VAL A 360 10.13 4.63 3.22
C VAL A 360 9.60 5.46 4.40
N LEU A 361 8.27 5.48 4.59
CA LEU A 361 7.60 6.20 5.66
C LEU A 361 6.68 5.30 6.48
N PRO A 362 6.57 5.48 7.80
CA PRO A 362 5.51 4.87 8.57
C PRO A 362 4.17 5.59 8.34
N VAL A 363 3.06 4.84 8.40
CA VAL A 363 1.69 5.33 8.15
C VAL A 363 1.37 6.61 8.94
N TRP A 364 1.64 6.61 10.24
CA TRP A 364 1.31 7.74 11.12
C TRP A 364 2.04 9.02 10.72
N GLN A 365 3.25 8.90 10.16
CA GLN A 365 4.04 10.05 9.75
C GLN A 365 3.49 10.63 8.46
N ALA A 366 3.16 9.79 7.48
CA ALA A 366 2.46 10.23 6.28
C ALA A 366 1.11 10.88 6.64
N GLU A 367 0.33 10.28 7.54
CA GLU A 367 -0.93 10.86 8.03
C GLU A 367 -0.72 12.24 8.66
N ASN A 368 0.34 12.42 9.47
CA ASN A 368 0.66 13.72 10.05
C ASN A 368 1.04 14.74 8.97
N LEU A 369 1.95 14.39 8.04
CA LEU A 369 2.36 15.27 6.95
C LEU A 369 1.15 15.71 6.09
N ILE A 370 0.26 14.76 5.76
CA ILE A 370 -0.97 15.04 4.99
C ILE A 370 -1.91 15.95 5.79
N ALA A 371 -2.15 15.64 7.07
CA ALA A 371 -3.05 16.43 7.92
C ALA A 371 -2.55 17.87 8.09
N THR A 372 -1.26 18.05 8.41
CA THR A 372 -0.62 19.37 8.53
C THR A 372 -0.70 20.14 7.22
N PHE A 373 -0.40 19.49 6.09
CA PHE A 373 -0.45 20.10 4.77
C PHE A 373 -1.86 20.58 4.41
N LEU A 374 -2.88 19.71 4.55
CA LEU A 374 -4.27 20.03 4.22
C LEU A 374 -4.84 21.11 5.13
N GLN A 375 -4.49 21.10 6.43
CA GLN A 375 -4.92 22.12 7.38
C GLN A 375 -4.36 23.50 6.98
N ALA A 376 -3.06 23.59 6.69
CA ALA A 376 -2.42 24.83 6.28
C ALA A 376 -2.96 25.33 4.93
N TYR A 377 -3.11 24.43 3.96
CA TYR A 377 -3.66 24.75 2.65
C TYR A 377 -5.11 25.30 2.75
N LYS A 378 -5.95 24.69 3.60
CA LYS A 378 -7.33 25.15 3.84
C LYS A 378 -7.38 26.48 4.57
N ALA A 379 -6.43 26.77 5.47
CA ALA A 379 -6.36 28.07 6.14
C ALA A 379 -6.08 29.22 5.17
N GLU A 380 -5.43 28.94 4.04
CA GLU A 380 -5.09 29.93 3.03
C GLU A 380 -6.03 29.95 1.82
N THR A 381 -6.92 28.99 1.64
CA THR A 381 -7.77 28.88 0.44
C THR A 381 -9.25 28.72 0.77
N GLU A 382 -10.11 29.19 -0.12
CA GLU A 382 -11.56 28.96 -0.03
C GLU A 382 -11.98 27.64 -0.72
N ILE A 383 -11.02 26.78 -1.04
CA ILE A 383 -11.27 25.55 -1.81
C ILE A 383 -11.93 24.51 -0.89
N ASN A 384 -13.09 24.03 -1.32
CA ASN A 384 -13.78 22.94 -0.67
C ASN A 384 -13.05 21.62 -0.95
N LEU A 385 -12.77 20.84 0.10
CA LEU A 385 -12.14 19.51 0.01
C LEU A 385 -13.18 18.38 -0.07
N GLU A 386 -14.46 18.72 -0.29
CA GLU A 386 -15.49 17.73 -0.59
C GLU A 386 -15.12 16.92 -1.84
N GLY A 387 -15.33 15.61 -1.77
CA GLY A 387 -14.93 14.68 -2.83
C GLY A 387 -13.44 14.46 -2.99
N PHE A 388 -12.58 15.04 -2.12
CA PHE A 388 -11.12 14.87 -2.18
C PHE A 388 -10.70 13.39 -2.21
N SER A 389 -11.41 12.50 -1.52
CA SER A 389 -11.20 11.05 -1.52
C SER A 389 -11.23 10.45 -2.94
N TRP A 390 -12.08 10.94 -3.84
CA TRP A 390 -12.14 10.49 -5.24
C TRP A 390 -10.88 10.85 -6.01
N PHE A 391 -10.34 12.06 -5.81
CA PHE A 391 -9.10 12.51 -6.42
C PHE A 391 -7.90 11.74 -5.88
N VAL A 392 -7.84 11.48 -4.58
CA VAL A 392 -6.75 10.67 -3.99
C VAL A 392 -6.80 9.25 -4.52
N ALA A 393 -7.98 8.62 -4.56
CA ALA A 393 -8.14 7.29 -5.13
C ALA A 393 -7.73 7.25 -6.61
N SER A 394 -8.08 8.26 -7.41
CA SER A 394 -7.64 8.34 -8.81
C SER A 394 -6.10 8.44 -8.92
N ALA A 395 -5.48 9.30 -8.10
CA ALA A 395 -4.03 9.46 -8.06
C ALA A 395 -3.30 8.17 -7.64
N ILE A 396 -3.84 7.43 -6.65
CA ILE A 396 -3.30 6.13 -6.24
C ILE A 396 -3.41 5.10 -7.37
N LEU A 397 -4.56 5.01 -8.04
CA LEU A 397 -4.75 4.08 -9.16
C LEU A 397 -3.82 4.42 -10.34
N ARG A 398 -3.48 5.70 -10.56
CA ARG A 398 -2.45 6.10 -11.55
C ARG A 398 -1.07 5.52 -11.24
N LEU A 399 -0.76 5.26 -9.96
CA LEU A 399 0.51 4.69 -9.50
C LEU A 399 0.54 3.15 -9.55
N ALA A 400 -0.58 2.47 -9.80
CA ALA A 400 -0.68 1.01 -9.65
C ALA A 400 0.33 0.21 -10.49
N ALA A 401 0.73 0.71 -11.67
CA ALA A 401 1.74 0.06 -12.51
C ALA A 401 3.18 0.54 -12.25
N GLU A 402 3.38 1.54 -11.39
CA GLU A 402 4.69 2.15 -11.12
C GLU A 402 5.67 1.19 -10.44
N PRO A 403 5.28 0.38 -9.41
CA PRO A 403 6.19 -0.59 -8.81
C PRO A 403 6.78 -1.57 -9.84
N PHE A 404 5.93 -2.05 -10.76
CA PHE A 404 6.37 -2.92 -11.86
C PHE A 404 7.34 -2.20 -12.80
N ARG A 405 7.04 -0.95 -13.16
CA ARG A 405 7.90 -0.14 -14.06
C ARG A 405 9.24 0.17 -13.43
N LYS A 406 9.30 0.46 -12.13
CA LYS A 406 10.54 0.69 -11.38
C LYS A 406 11.32 -0.60 -11.08
N ARG A 407 10.75 -1.78 -11.36
CA ARG A 407 11.29 -3.09 -10.98
C ARG A 407 11.58 -3.21 -9.49
N HIS A 408 10.65 -2.73 -8.66
CA HIS A 408 10.72 -2.99 -7.22
C HIS A 408 10.67 -4.51 -6.97
N LEU A 409 11.42 -5.01 -5.98
CA LEU A 409 11.49 -6.45 -5.67
C LEU A 409 10.09 -7.01 -5.34
N ASP A 410 9.35 -6.28 -4.52
CA ASP A 410 7.97 -6.62 -4.11
C ASP A 410 6.89 -5.92 -4.96
N TRP A 411 7.17 -5.65 -6.25
CA TRP A 411 6.29 -4.83 -7.09
C TRP A 411 4.83 -5.33 -7.13
N GLU A 412 4.61 -6.65 -7.19
CA GLU A 412 3.27 -7.26 -7.22
C GLU A 412 2.50 -6.87 -5.96
N GLN A 413 3.15 -7.03 -4.81
CA GLN A 413 2.57 -6.71 -3.52
C GLN A 413 2.28 -5.21 -3.39
N HIS A 414 3.20 -4.35 -3.80
CA HIS A 414 3.02 -2.90 -3.75
C HIS A 414 1.86 -2.45 -4.64
N THR A 415 1.74 -3.03 -5.84
CA THR A 415 0.61 -2.77 -6.73
C THR A 415 -0.72 -3.13 -6.06
N LEU A 416 -0.84 -4.31 -5.45
CA LEU A 416 -2.08 -4.73 -4.78
C LEU A 416 -2.40 -3.88 -3.53
N LEU A 417 -1.39 -3.40 -2.82
CA LEU A 417 -1.56 -2.46 -1.70
C LEU A 417 -2.10 -1.10 -2.15
N LEU A 418 -1.69 -0.61 -3.32
CA LEU A 418 -2.27 0.62 -3.89
C LEU A 418 -3.76 0.44 -4.20
N LEU A 419 -4.17 -0.70 -4.79
CA LEU A 419 -5.58 -0.98 -5.05
C LEU A 419 -6.37 -1.02 -3.74
N GLN A 420 -5.84 -1.73 -2.75
CA GLN A 420 -6.42 -1.76 -1.42
C GLN A 420 -6.53 -0.35 -0.85
N ARG A 421 -5.48 0.46 -0.88
CA ARG A 421 -5.50 1.81 -0.33
C ARG A 421 -6.50 2.72 -1.03
N ALA A 422 -6.68 2.60 -2.34
CA ALA A 422 -7.73 3.30 -3.07
C ALA A 422 -9.13 2.89 -2.56
N GLU A 423 -9.41 1.58 -2.46
CA GLU A 423 -10.67 1.06 -1.89
C GLU A 423 -10.92 1.60 -0.47
N GLN A 424 -9.86 1.63 0.35
CA GLN A 424 -9.90 2.10 1.72
C GLN A 424 -10.35 3.57 1.83
N ILE A 425 -9.75 4.45 1.04
CA ILE A 425 -10.04 5.88 1.03
C ILE A 425 -11.49 6.15 0.59
N LEU A 426 -11.99 5.36 -0.37
CA LEU A 426 -13.38 5.44 -0.81
C LEU A 426 -14.36 4.99 0.28
N ALA A 427 -14.04 3.90 1.00
CA ALA A 427 -14.86 3.41 2.09
C ALA A 427 -14.89 4.37 3.30
N ASP A 428 -13.74 4.92 3.69
CA ASP A 428 -13.65 5.85 4.84
C ASP A 428 -14.45 7.13 4.58
N SER A 429 -14.47 7.61 3.33
CA SER A 429 -15.31 8.74 2.92
C SER A 429 -16.81 8.47 3.13
N ALA A 430 -17.27 7.23 2.99
CA ALA A 430 -18.66 6.85 3.23
C ALA A 430 -18.97 6.77 4.74
N ILE A 431 -17.99 6.39 5.58
CA ILE A 431 -18.15 6.18 7.03
C ILE A 431 -17.93 7.47 7.83
N CYS A 432 -17.02 8.36 7.41
CA CYS A 432 -16.69 9.63 8.08
C CYS A 432 -17.87 10.62 8.18
N SER A 433 -18.96 10.35 7.49
CA SER A 433 -20.25 11.04 7.70
C SER A 433 -20.93 10.70 9.03
N LYS A 434 -20.40 9.77 9.86
CA LYS A 434 -21.06 9.27 11.09
C LYS A 434 -20.21 9.10 12.35
N VAL A 435 -18.95 9.50 12.42
CA VAL A 435 -18.14 9.32 13.66
C VAL A 435 -18.06 10.61 14.45
N ALA A 436 -18.84 10.67 15.54
CA ALA A 436 -18.73 11.69 16.56
C ALA A 436 -17.38 11.58 17.30
N THR A 437 -16.72 12.72 17.49
CA THR A 437 -15.61 12.91 18.41
C THR A 437 -15.98 12.38 19.80
N PRO A 438 -15.13 11.55 20.45
CA PRO A 438 -15.36 11.22 21.86
C PRO A 438 -15.25 12.51 22.68
N LYS A 439 -16.38 13.00 23.19
CA LYS A 439 -16.39 14.01 24.26
C LYS A 439 -15.74 13.38 25.49
N TYR A 440 -14.81 14.12 26.09
CA TYR A 440 -13.99 13.73 27.22
C TYR A 440 -14.77 13.01 28.33
N ALA A 441 -14.17 11.93 28.81
CA ALA A 441 -14.68 11.06 29.85
C ALA A 441 -14.27 11.56 31.23
N ASP A 442 -15.24 11.72 32.11
CA ASP A 442 -15.02 11.68 33.55
C ASP A 442 -14.48 10.28 33.93
N PHE A 443 -13.26 10.21 34.45
CA PHE A 443 -12.61 8.96 34.90
C PHE A 443 -12.80 8.68 36.39
N ALA A 444 -13.76 9.33 37.07
CA ALA A 444 -14.01 9.12 38.51
C ALA A 444 -14.14 7.64 38.92
N LEU A 445 -14.66 6.80 38.00
CA LEU A 445 -14.88 5.38 38.22
C LEU A 445 -13.67 4.47 37.90
N ASP A 446 -12.63 4.99 37.24
CA ASP A 446 -11.39 4.29 36.90
C ASP A 446 -10.17 5.25 36.98
N PRO A 447 -9.73 5.67 38.20
CA PRO A 447 -8.71 6.71 38.36
C PRO A 447 -7.36 6.42 37.69
N ILE A 448 -7.01 5.13 37.53
CA ILE A 448 -5.79 4.67 36.84
C ILE A 448 -5.74 5.21 35.39
N LEU A 449 -6.88 5.44 34.75
CA LEU A 449 -6.91 5.99 33.39
C LEU A 449 -6.34 7.41 33.33
N ASN A 450 -6.45 8.22 34.40
CA ASN A 450 -5.80 9.53 34.44
C ASN A 450 -4.29 9.39 34.26
N THR A 451 -3.67 8.49 35.03
CA THR A 451 -2.23 8.18 34.91
C THR A 451 -1.90 7.61 33.55
N LEU A 452 -2.65 6.61 33.06
CA LEU A 452 -2.38 5.98 31.76
C LEU A 452 -2.47 6.94 30.58
N THR A 453 -3.24 8.03 30.70
CA THR A 453 -3.36 9.06 29.65
C THR A 453 -2.49 10.30 29.89
N ASP A 454 -1.75 10.37 31.00
CA ASP A 454 -0.85 11.48 31.30
C ASP A 454 0.55 11.20 30.75
N LYS A 455 0.98 12.03 29.79
CA LYS A 455 2.29 11.92 29.14
C LYS A 455 3.45 12.00 30.13
N THR A 456 3.39 12.91 31.10
CA THR A 456 4.49 13.13 32.04
C THR A 456 4.63 11.95 32.98
N GLN A 457 3.50 11.44 33.50
CA GLN A 457 3.51 10.28 34.40
C GLN A 457 3.93 8.99 33.67
N MET A 458 3.55 8.83 32.41
CA MET A 458 3.83 7.60 31.66
C MET A 458 5.23 7.54 31.04
N GLN A 459 5.95 8.64 30.93
CA GLN A 459 7.30 8.68 30.33
C GLN A 459 8.21 7.62 30.98
N ASP A 460 8.52 7.76 32.27
CA ASP A 460 9.46 6.87 32.95
C ASP A 460 8.90 5.45 33.11
N VAL A 461 7.58 5.34 33.34
CA VAL A 461 6.88 4.06 33.48
C VAL A 461 7.04 3.20 32.22
N LEU A 462 6.87 3.79 31.03
CA LEU A 462 7.05 3.08 29.77
C LEU A 462 8.53 2.76 29.53
N MET A 463 9.43 3.71 29.70
CA MET A 463 10.85 3.50 29.38
C MET A 463 11.51 2.42 30.23
N ASN A 464 11.08 2.25 31.48
CA ASN A 464 11.58 1.20 32.35
C ASN A 464 11.14 -0.22 31.95
N VAL A 465 10.13 -0.36 31.10
CA VAL A 465 9.53 -1.66 30.73
C VAL A 465 9.69 -1.99 29.25
N LEU A 466 9.76 -0.98 28.39
CA LEU A 466 9.92 -1.19 26.95
C LEU A 466 11.33 -1.72 26.64
N PRO A 467 11.47 -2.63 25.66
CA PRO A 467 12.78 -3.03 25.14
C PRO A 467 13.58 -1.81 24.64
N GLU A 468 14.91 -1.84 24.71
CA GLU A 468 15.77 -0.69 24.34
C GLU A 468 15.47 -0.11 22.96
N ALA A 469 15.15 -0.96 21.98
CA ALA A 469 14.79 -0.53 20.62
C ALA A 469 13.51 0.32 20.54
N ASN A 470 12.68 0.29 21.58
CA ASN A 470 11.39 0.97 21.68
C ASN A 470 11.41 2.10 22.72
N GLN A 471 12.55 2.37 23.35
CA GLN A 471 12.72 3.46 24.30
C GLN A 471 13.00 4.78 23.58
N GLY A 472 12.52 5.89 24.14
CA GLY A 472 12.57 7.20 23.52
C GLY A 472 11.79 8.28 24.27
N LEU A 473 11.52 9.39 23.59
CA LEU A 473 10.70 10.47 24.10
C LEU A 473 9.22 10.18 23.83
N LEU A 474 8.38 10.13 24.86
CA LEU A 474 6.93 10.01 24.68
C LEU A 474 6.39 11.33 24.12
N GLU A 475 5.87 11.32 22.90
CA GLU A 475 5.34 12.51 22.24
C GLU A 475 3.89 12.76 22.64
N SER A 476 3.05 11.71 22.63
CA SER A 476 1.62 11.82 22.91
C SER A 476 1.02 10.55 23.54
N THR A 477 -0.12 10.74 24.20
CA THR A 477 -0.95 9.71 24.86
C THR A 477 -2.40 9.89 24.43
N LYS A 478 -3.08 8.82 23.99
CA LYS A 478 -4.45 8.91 23.47
C LYS A 478 -5.31 7.74 23.90
N LEU A 479 -6.44 8.00 24.57
CA LEU A 479 -7.44 6.96 24.84
C LEU A 479 -8.17 6.60 23.54
N ILE A 480 -8.03 5.35 23.10
CA ILE A 480 -8.64 4.84 21.86
C ILE A 480 -10.01 4.23 22.13
N ARG A 481 -10.14 3.47 23.23
CA ARG A 481 -11.40 2.79 23.57
C ARG A 481 -11.52 2.68 25.09
N TYR A 482 -12.74 2.87 25.59
CA TYR A 482 -13.05 2.63 27.00
C TYR A 482 -14.42 1.95 27.14
N LYS A 483 -14.43 0.77 27.76
CA LYS A 483 -15.63 0.13 28.30
C LYS A 483 -15.61 0.35 29.80
N LEU A 484 -16.54 1.18 30.29
CA LEU A 484 -16.64 1.62 31.68
C LEU A 484 -16.40 0.46 32.66
N GLN A 485 -15.45 0.62 33.58
CA GLN A 485 -15.11 -0.36 34.63
C GLN A 485 -14.81 -1.78 34.13
N ARG A 486 -14.41 -1.92 32.86
CA ARG A 486 -14.09 -3.23 32.26
C ARG A 486 -12.70 -3.24 31.62
N ARG A 487 -12.50 -2.43 30.59
CA ARG A 487 -11.25 -2.42 29.81
C ARG A 487 -11.06 -1.12 29.05
N ALA A 488 -9.81 -0.74 28.83
CA ALA A 488 -9.44 0.38 27.97
C ALA A 488 -8.26 0.05 27.05
N LEU A 489 -8.19 0.77 25.93
CA LEU A 489 -7.04 0.78 25.03
C LEU A 489 -6.49 2.20 25.00
N VAL A 490 -5.20 2.34 25.32
CA VAL A 490 -4.48 3.61 25.25
C VAL A 490 -3.36 3.47 24.23
N GLU A 491 -3.18 4.49 23.40
CA GLU A 491 -2.11 4.60 22.43
C GLU A 491 -1.03 5.55 22.94
N TYR A 492 0.22 5.15 22.78
CA TYR A 492 1.43 5.91 23.12
C TYR A 492 2.27 6.10 21.87
N GLN A 493 2.62 7.34 21.55
CA GLN A 493 3.54 7.66 20.44
C GLN A 493 4.91 8.01 21.02
N ILE A 494 5.94 7.26 20.65
CA ILE A 494 7.28 7.35 21.23
C ILE A 494 8.28 7.62 20.11
N ASP A 495 9.03 8.71 20.20
CA ASP A 495 10.15 9.02 19.33
C ASP A 495 11.40 8.29 19.81
N THR A 496 11.72 7.16 19.15
CA THR A 496 12.87 6.30 19.51
C THR A 496 14.11 6.72 18.73
N LYS A 497 15.28 6.16 19.08
CA LYS A 497 16.53 6.41 18.34
C LYS A 497 16.46 6.06 16.85
N ASN A 498 15.60 5.11 16.47
CA ASN A 498 15.55 4.55 15.12
C ASN A 498 14.38 5.09 14.29
N ALA A 499 13.23 5.33 14.92
CA ALA A 499 12.00 5.80 14.29
C ALA A 499 10.96 6.17 15.36
N LYS A 500 9.88 6.88 14.99
CA LYS A 500 8.74 6.95 15.92
C LYS A 500 7.88 5.70 15.86
N GLN A 501 7.53 5.22 17.04
CA GLN A 501 6.84 3.97 17.29
C GLN A 501 5.51 4.21 18.00
N CYS A 502 4.46 3.50 17.56
CA CYS A 502 3.17 3.49 18.23
C CYS A 502 3.01 2.21 19.07
N VAL A 503 2.66 2.37 20.34
CA VAL A 503 2.45 1.30 21.31
C VAL A 503 1.00 1.34 21.82
N ILE A 504 0.38 0.17 21.96
CA ILE A 504 -0.95 0.01 22.55
C ILE A 504 -0.84 -0.57 23.96
N GLY A 505 -1.39 0.14 24.94
CA GLY A 505 -1.65 -0.34 26.30
C GLY A 505 -3.05 -0.95 26.41
N LYS A 506 -3.11 -2.21 26.81
CA LYS A 506 -4.34 -2.97 27.07
C LYS A 506 -4.65 -3.03 28.56
N TYR A 507 -5.51 -2.12 29.04
CA TYR A 507 -5.96 -2.02 30.44
C TYR A 507 -7.18 -2.90 30.73
N ARG A 508 -7.20 -3.53 31.92
CA ARG A 508 -8.35 -4.29 32.46
C ARG A 508 -8.60 -3.91 33.93
N SER A 509 -9.83 -3.52 34.26
CA SER A 509 -10.20 -3.08 35.62
C SER A 509 -10.03 -4.18 36.68
N LYS A 510 -10.39 -5.42 36.31
CA LYS A 510 -10.32 -6.62 37.16
C LYS A 510 -8.90 -7.11 37.46
N GLY A 511 -7.87 -6.54 36.82
CA GLY A 511 -6.47 -6.92 37.02
C GLY A 511 -5.73 -7.18 35.70
N LEU A 512 -4.40 -7.22 35.77
CA LEU A 512 -3.52 -7.45 34.63
C LEU A 512 -3.80 -8.81 33.97
N ASP A 513 -4.08 -8.80 32.68
CA ASP A 513 -4.28 -10.00 31.87
C ASP A 513 -2.94 -10.60 31.42
N LYS A 514 -2.28 -11.30 32.35
CA LYS A 514 -0.98 -11.95 32.11
C LYS A 514 -1.07 -13.07 31.08
N ARG A 515 -2.18 -13.80 31.07
CA ARG A 515 -2.36 -14.97 30.19
C ARG A 515 -2.31 -14.56 28.72
N SER A 516 -3.07 -13.54 28.33
CA SER A 516 -3.10 -13.04 26.96
C SER A 516 -1.73 -12.55 26.49
N TYR A 517 -1.00 -11.84 27.38
CA TYR A 517 0.38 -11.41 27.09
C TYR A 517 1.29 -12.60 26.78
N TYR A 518 1.31 -13.63 27.63
CA TYR A 518 2.21 -14.77 27.45
C TYR A 518 1.83 -15.67 26.26
N ILE A 519 0.55 -15.86 25.97
CA ILE A 519 0.10 -16.60 24.76
C ILE A 519 0.57 -15.86 23.50
N GLN A 520 0.33 -14.54 23.45
CA GLN A 520 0.77 -13.72 22.31
C GLN A 520 2.28 -13.73 22.16
N LYS A 521 3.02 -13.67 23.27
CA LYS A 521 4.49 -13.75 23.28
C LYS A 521 5.00 -15.09 22.76
N ALA A 522 4.43 -16.20 23.25
CA ALA A 522 4.79 -17.53 22.78
C ALA A 522 4.57 -17.70 21.27
N LEU A 523 3.45 -17.21 20.73
CA LEU A 523 3.21 -17.23 19.28
C LEU A 523 4.20 -16.35 18.50
N TRP A 524 4.42 -15.11 18.96
CA TRP A 524 5.34 -14.18 18.31
C TRP A 524 6.74 -14.76 18.18
N GLU A 525 7.26 -15.33 19.27
CA GLU A 525 8.59 -15.97 19.32
C GLU A 525 8.66 -17.26 18.47
N ASN A 526 7.51 -17.89 18.17
CA ASN A 526 7.44 -19.18 17.48
C ASN A 526 6.67 -19.11 16.15
N GLY A 527 7.02 -18.14 15.30
CA GLY A 527 6.60 -18.12 13.88
C GLY A 527 5.39 -17.24 13.56
N PHE A 528 4.88 -16.46 14.52
CA PHE A 528 3.84 -15.45 14.31
C PHE A 528 4.38 -14.02 14.46
N ASN A 529 5.65 -13.80 14.14
CA ASN A 529 6.26 -12.46 14.15
C ASN A 529 5.93 -11.64 12.89
N GLN A 530 6.39 -10.39 12.85
CA GLN A 530 6.16 -9.45 11.74
C GLN A 530 6.58 -9.95 10.36
N THR A 531 7.49 -10.92 10.25
CA THR A 531 7.93 -11.45 8.95
C THR A 531 7.02 -12.53 8.40
N ALA A 532 6.19 -13.13 9.26
CA ALA A 532 5.27 -14.20 8.89
C ALA A 532 4.04 -13.66 8.14
N LEU A 533 3.46 -14.49 7.27
CA LEU A 533 2.19 -14.16 6.60
C LEU A 533 1.02 -14.10 7.59
N ILE A 534 1.07 -14.92 8.64
CA ILE A 534 0.12 -14.91 9.75
C ILE A 534 0.90 -14.52 10.99
N SER A 535 0.45 -13.48 11.69
CA SER A 535 1.18 -12.93 12.83
C SER A 535 0.25 -12.60 14.00
N VAL A 536 0.83 -12.24 15.13
CA VAL A 536 0.17 -11.56 16.24
C VAL A 536 0.88 -10.22 16.47
N PRO A 537 0.33 -9.25 17.20
CA PRO A 537 1.08 -8.02 17.53
C PRO A 537 2.30 -8.33 18.42
N GLU A 538 3.41 -7.62 18.23
CA GLU A 538 4.60 -7.80 19.08
C GLU A 538 4.30 -7.41 20.52
N PRO A 539 4.43 -8.31 21.50
CA PRO A 539 4.29 -7.98 22.91
C PRO A 539 5.57 -7.31 23.43
N LEU A 540 5.43 -6.15 24.07
CA LEU A 540 6.56 -5.35 24.53
C LEU A 540 6.84 -5.49 26.03
N GLY A 541 5.80 -5.54 26.86
CA GLY A 541 5.98 -5.64 28.30
C GLY A 541 4.70 -5.55 29.10
N ILE A 542 4.82 -5.58 30.43
CA ILE A 542 3.70 -5.52 31.37
C ILE A 542 3.91 -4.42 32.42
N LEU A 543 2.82 -3.78 32.83
CA LEU A 543 2.75 -2.77 33.88
C LEU A 543 1.80 -3.28 34.98
N PRO A 544 2.30 -4.07 35.95
CA PRO A 544 1.45 -4.71 36.96
C PRO A 544 0.64 -3.72 37.79
N GLU A 545 1.27 -2.64 38.26
CA GLU A 545 0.64 -1.60 39.08
C GLU A 545 -0.47 -0.85 38.33
N HIS A 546 -0.34 -0.76 37.00
CA HIS A 546 -1.28 -0.07 36.12
C HIS A 546 -2.27 -1.03 35.45
N LYS A 547 -2.28 -2.32 35.83
CA LYS A 547 -3.15 -3.37 35.26
C LYS A 547 -3.17 -3.40 33.72
N THR A 548 -2.02 -3.12 33.12
CA THR A 548 -1.88 -2.89 31.67
C THR A 548 -0.73 -3.71 31.11
N TRP A 549 -0.88 -4.23 29.88
CA TRP A 549 0.24 -4.76 29.11
C TRP A 549 0.36 -4.05 27.77
N LEU A 550 1.56 -4.07 27.21
CA LEU A 550 1.99 -3.26 26.08
C LEU A 550 2.29 -4.14 24.87
N GLN A 551 1.90 -3.67 23.69
CA GLN A 551 2.24 -4.27 22.41
C GLN A 551 2.45 -3.21 21.34
N ILE A 552 3.13 -3.57 20.24
CA ILE A 552 3.20 -2.73 19.04
C ILE A 552 1.80 -2.53 18.46
N LYS A 553 1.50 -1.29 18.04
CA LYS A 553 0.32 -1.01 17.23
C LYS A 553 0.53 -1.57 15.83
N VAL A 554 -0.33 -2.51 15.43
CA VAL A 554 -0.35 -3.03 14.06
C VAL A 554 -1.17 -2.10 13.17
N SER A 555 -0.56 -1.65 12.08
CA SER A 555 -1.28 -0.98 10.99
C SER A 555 -2.02 -2.01 10.15
N GLY A 556 -3.35 -1.98 10.19
CA GLY A 556 -4.20 -2.91 9.45
C GLY A 556 -5.69 -2.59 9.62
N ARG A 557 -6.53 -3.29 8.86
CA ARG A 557 -7.99 -3.16 8.93
C ARG A 557 -8.62 -4.42 9.49
N CYS A 558 -9.62 -4.22 10.33
CA CYS A 558 -10.48 -5.28 10.80
C CYS A 558 -11.19 -5.96 9.62
N ILE A 559 -11.26 -7.30 9.60
CA ILE A 559 -11.98 -8.02 8.54
C ILE A 559 -13.46 -7.62 8.52
N GLY A 560 -14.07 -7.38 9.69
CA GLY A 560 -15.44 -6.89 9.80
C GLY A 560 -15.72 -5.60 9.02
N ASP A 561 -14.74 -4.71 8.89
CA ASP A 561 -14.91 -3.43 8.20
C ASP A 561 -14.89 -3.56 6.66
N VAL A 562 -14.40 -4.69 6.14
CA VAL A 562 -14.27 -4.95 4.70
C VAL A 562 -15.26 -6.00 4.18
N LEU A 563 -16.08 -6.59 5.06
CA LEU A 563 -17.12 -7.55 4.67
C LEU A 563 -18.38 -6.84 4.16
N VAL A 564 -18.28 -6.27 2.96
CA VAL A 564 -19.38 -5.59 2.25
C VAL A 564 -19.71 -6.38 0.98
N PRO A 565 -20.99 -6.60 0.62
CA PRO A 565 -21.37 -7.43 -0.54
C PRO A 565 -20.74 -7.00 -1.86
N GLU A 566 -20.50 -5.70 -2.03
CA GLU A 566 -19.90 -5.11 -3.23
C GLU A 566 -18.37 -5.32 -3.29
N ASN A 567 -17.75 -5.76 -2.20
CA ASN A 567 -16.31 -5.97 -2.12
C ASN A 567 -15.90 -7.17 -3.00
N GLN A 568 -15.15 -6.90 -4.06
CA GLN A 568 -14.72 -7.93 -5.00
C GLN A 568 -13.65 -8.88 -4.43
N ARG A 569 -13.12 -8.58 -3.24
CA ARG A 569 -12.10 -9.38 -2.54
C ARG A 569 -12.70 -10.40 -1.59
N LEU A 570 -14.03 -10.52 -1.47
CA LEU A 570 -14.68 -11.38 -0.49
C LEU A 570 -14.13 -12.82 -0.49
N ALA A 571 -13.97 -13.44 -1.67
CA ALA A 571 -13.41 -14.78 -1.79
C ALA A 571 -11.95 -14.83 -1.30
N PHE A 572 -11.09 -13.95 -1.81
CA PHE A 572 -9.68 -13.85 -1.40
C PHE A 572 -9.50 -13.67 0.12
N LEU A 573 -10.33 -12.80 0.72
CA LEU A 573 -10.33 -12.56 2.17
C LEU A 573 -10.76 -13.83 2.91
N GLY A 574 -11.76 -14.55 2.42
CA GLY A 574 -12.22 -15.82 2.99
C GLY A 574 -11.11 -16.86 3.01
N GLU A 575 -10.39 -17.03 1.90
CA GLU A 575 -9.23 -17.93 1.85
C GLU A 575 -8.13 -17.52 2.83
N SER A 576 -7.87 -16.22 2.94
CA SER A 576 -6.78 -15.69 3.78
C SER A 576 -7.09 -15.86 5.27
N VAL A 577 -8.34 -15.66 5.68
CA VAL A 577 -8.80 -15.92 7.05
C VAL A 577 -8.74 -17.40 7.38
N ALA A 578 -9.12 -18.29 6.45
CA ALA A 578 -9.00 -19.74 6.62
C ALA A 578 -7.53 -20.17 6.79
N LYS A 579 -6.61 -19.58 6.02
CA LYS A 579 -5.16 -19.81 6.17
C LYS A 579 -4.66 -19.32 7.54
N ALA A 580 -5.17 -18.21 8.04
CA ALA A 580 -4.79 -17.64 9.34
C ALA A 580 -5.15 -18.57 10.51
N ILE A 581 -6.39 -19.05 10.57
CA ILE A 581 -6.83 -19.91 11.66
C ILE A 581 -6.16 -21.30 11.60
N ARG A 582 -5.95 -21.82 10.39
CA ARG A 582 -5.18 -23.06 10.18
C ARG A 582 -3.73 -22.93 10.64
N ALA A 583 -3.12 -21.74 10.51
CA ALA A 583 -1.78 -21.51 11.03
C ALA A 583 -1.77 -21.62 12.55
N LEU A 584 -2.74 -21.02 13.24
CA LEU A 584 -2.88 -21.15 14.70
C LEU A 584 -3.03 -22.62 15.11
N HIS A 585 -3.90 -23.38 14.43
CA HIS A 585 -4.11 -24.81 14.67
C HIS A 585 -2.84 -25.65 14.50
N LYS A 586 -1.87 -25.17 13.71
CA LYS A 586 -0.57 -25.83 13.46
C LYS A 586 0.60 -25.22 14.24
N SER A 587 0.35 -24.22 15.10
CA SER A 587 1.39 -23.46 15.79
C SER A 587 2.20 -24.27 16.79
N ALA A 588 1.64 -25.38 17.30
CA ALA A 588 2.19 -26.13 18.42
C ALA A 588 2.48 -25.27 19.66
N VAL A 589 1.74 -24.15 19.84
CA VAL A 589 1.97 -23.19 20.92
C VAL A 589 1.80 -23.81 22.32
N GLU A 590 1.03 -24.89 22.44
CA GLU A 590 0.84 -25.67 23.66
C GLU A 590 2.14 -26.28 24.21
N LYS A 591 3.20 -26.35 23.39
CA LYS A 591 4.53 -26.78 23.84
C LYS A 591 5.28 -25.70 24.63
N PHE A 592 4.86 -24.44 24.50
CA PHE A 592 5.52 -23.27 25.11
C PHE A 592 4.67 -22.63 26.21
N ILE A 593 3.36 -22.85 26.21
CA ILE A 593 2.44 -22.32 27.21
C ILE A 593 1.29 -23.29 27.49
N ASP A 594 0.90 -23.41 28.75
CA ASP A 594 -0.23 -24.24 29.14
C ASP A 594 -1.54 -23.68 28.58
N LEU A 595 -2.24 -24.51 27.81
CA LEU A 595 -3.56 -24.21 27.28
C LEU A 595 -4.61 -25.14 27.92
N PRO A 596 -5.74 -24.60 28.41
CA PRO A 596 -6.79 -25.42 28.96
C PRO A 596 -7.47 -26.26 27.86
N MET A 597 -7.97 -27.42 28.24
CA MET A 597 -8.74 -28.28 27.35
C MET A 597 -10.17 -27.75 27.21
N TRP A 598 -10.67 -27.75 25.98
CA TRP A 598 -11.99 -27.24 25.64
C TRP A 598 -12.68 -28.18 24.64
N GLY A 599 -13.70 -28.91 25.11
CA GLY A 599 -14.42 -29.92 24.34
C GLY A 599 -15.90 -29.59 24.13
N PRO A 600 -16.63 -30.48 23.44
CA PRO A 600 -18.06 -30.32 23.15
C PRO A 600 -18.93 -30.09 24.38
N GLU A 601 -18.65 -30.78 25.50
CA GLU A 601 -19.44 -30.64 26.73
C GLU A 601 -19.34 -29.23 27.34
N GLN A 602 -18.16 -28.59 27.28
CA GLN A 602 -18.02 -27.21 27.74
C GLN A 602 -18.80 -26.23 26.84
N GLU A 603 -18.82 -26.45 25.52
CA GLU A 603 -19.65 -25.65 24.60
C GLU A 603 -21.15 -25.85 24.88
N LEU A 604 -21.60 -27.08 25.07
CA LEU A 604 -22.98 -27.39 25.42
C LEU A 604 -23.41 -26.77 26.76
N HIS A 605 -22.52 -26.77 27.76
CA HIS A 605 -22.81 -26.14 29.04
C HIS A 605 -23.07 -24.63 28.88
N ILE A 606 -22.23 -23.93 28.12
CA ILE A 606 -22.44 -22.51 27.81
C ILE A 606 -23.75 -22.33 27.03
N LEU A 607 -23.99 -23.16 26.02
CA LEU A 607 -25.18 -23.06 25.18
C LEU A 607 -26.47 -23.23 26.00
N ARG A 608 -26.51 -24.23 26.90
CA ARG A 608 -27.61 -24.45 27.86
C ARG A 608 -27.89 -23.20 28.69
N GLU A 609 -26.86 -22.64 29.33
CA GLU A 609 -26.99 -21.44 30.16
C GLU A 609 -27.58 -20.27 29.36
N ARG A 610 -27.04 -20.01 28.17
CA ARG A 610 -27.43 -18.87 27.32
C ARG A 610 -28.83 -19.03 26.76
N LEU A 611 -29.21 -20.22 26.30
CA LEU A 611 -30.55 -20.47 25.77
C LEU A 611 -31.62 -20.50 26.87
N MET A 612 -31.31 -21.00 28.07
CA MET A 612 -32.23 -20.86 29.21
C MET A 612 -32.49 -19.38 29.54
N GLN A 613 -31.44 -18.54 29.52
CA GLN A 613 -31.60 -17.09 29.70
C GLN A 613 -32.43 -16.47 28.56
N ALA A 614 -32.23 -16.90 27.31
CA ALA A 614 -33.00 -16.43 26.17
C ALA A 614 -34.50 -16.80 26.28
N GLN A 615 -34.83 -18.01 26.76
CA GLN A 615 -36.21 -18.43 27.03
C GLN A 615 -36.90 -17.51 28.05
N LEU A 616 -36.18 -17.13 29.11
CA LEU A 616 -36.69 -16.19 30.13
C LEU A 616 -36.92 -14.78 29.57
N LEU A 617 -36.02 -14.32 28.70
CA LEU A 617 -36.10 -13.00 28.07
C LEU A 617 -37.11 -12.92 26.93
N SER A 618 -37.54 -14.05 26.36
CA SER A 618 -38.50 -14.12 25.25
C SER A 618 -39.47 -15.28 25.44
N PRO A 619 -40.43 -15.18 26.38
CA PRO A 619 -41.37 -16.25 26.70
C PRO A 619 -42.15 -16.78 25.49
N GLN A 620 -42.49 -15.90 24.55
CA GLN A 620 -43.21 -16.23 23.32
C GLN A 620 -42.42 -17.14 22.36
N LEU A 621 -41.08 -17.14 22.44
CA LEU A 621 -40.19 -18.00 21.63
C LEU A 621 -39.67 -19.20 22.42
N SER A 622 -40.05 -19.36 23.70
CA SER A 622 -39.44 -20.31 24.62
C SER A 622 -39.46 -21.76 24.10
N ILE A 623 -40.61 -22.22 23.58
CA ILE A 623 -40.77 -23.58 23.03
C ILE A 623 -39.82 -23.81 21.84
N ARG A 624 -39.74 -22.85 20.92
CA ARG A 624 -38.86 -22.94 19.76
C ARG A 624 -37.38 -22.97 20.18
N ILE A 625 -36.99 -22.11 21.13
CA ILE A 625 -35.63 -22.08 21.68
C ILE A 625 -35.28 -23.41 22.38
N ALA A 626 -36.21 -24.00 23.13
CA ALA A 626 -36.03 -25.31 23.78
C ALA A 626 -35.86 -26.45 22.75
N ASN A 627 -36.62 -26.42 21.65
CA ASN A 627 -36.47 -27.37 20.55
C ASN A 627 -35.10 -27.24 19.88
N VAL A 628 -34.64 -26.01 19.63
CA VAL A 628 -33.29 -25.77 19.09
C VAL A 628 -32.21 -26.28 20.03
N LEU A 629 -32.32 -26.02 21.34
CA LEU A 629 -31.38 -26.55 22.34
C LEU A 629 -31.34 -28.09 22.31
N THR A 630 -32.50 -28.75 22.31
CA THR A 630 -32.61 -30.21 22.27
C THR A 630 -31.98 -30.78 20.99
N GLY A 631 -32.22 -30.13 19.84
CA GLY A 631 -31.61 -30.51 18.57
C GLY A 631 -30.08 -30.35 18.58
N CYS A 632 -29.59 -29.24 19.15
CA CYS A 632 -28.16 -28.98 19.32
C CYS A 632 -27.48 -30.03 20.20
N GLU A 633 -28.11 -30.44 21.31
CA GLU A 633 -27.59 -31.50 22.19
C GLU A 633 -27.47 -32.84 21.46
N LYS A 634 -28.48 -33.23 20.66
CA LYS A 634 -28.42 -34.45 19.85
C LYS A 634 -27.30 -34.43 18.81
N LEU A 635 -27.06 -33.28 18.18
CA LEU A 635 -26.01 -33.14 17.18
C LEU A 635 -24.61 -33.12 17.81
N ALA A 636 -24.45 -32.48 18.96
CA ALA A 636 -23.17 -32.45 19.65
C ALA A 636 -22.69 -33.85 20.09
N MET A 637 -23.61 -34.80 20.32
CA MET A 637 -23.25 -36.21 20.55
C MET A 637 -22.57 -36.86 19.34
N LYS A 638 -22.73 -36.34 18.12
CA LYS A 638 -22.07 -36.84 16.91
C LYS A 638 -20.60 -36.39 16.79
N LEU A 639 -20.14 -35.48 17.65
CA LEU A 639 -18.75 -35.00 17.65
C LEU A 639 -17.84 -36.04 18.33
N GLU A 640 -17.46 -37.09 17.60
CA GLU A 640 -16.58 -38.16 18.07
C GLU A 640 -15.20 -38.12 17.36
N HIS A 641 -14.14 -38.59 18.03
CA HIS A 641 -12.80 -38.79 17.46
C HIS A 641 -12.13 -37.56 16.81
N PHE A 642 -11.60 -36.66 17.65
CA PHE A 642 -10.86 -35.48 17.17
C PHE A 642 -9.47 -35.36 17.84
N SER A 643 -8.53 -34.75 17.11
CA SER A 643 -7.24 -34.35 17.66
C SER A 643 -7.35 -32.97 18.28
N PHE A 644 -6.83 -32.82 19.50
CA PHE A 644 -6.75 -31.51 20.16
C PHE A 644 -5.65 -30.67 19.53
N VAL A 645 -6.02 -29.51 19.03
CA VAL A 645 -5.10 -28.50 18.49
C VAL A 645 -5.31 -27.17 19.21
N PRO A 646 -4.33 -26.25 19.18
CA PRO A 646 -4.56 -24.89 19.63
C PRO A 646 -5.69 -24.25 18.85
N ILE A 647 -6.72 -23.78 19.55
CA ILE A 647 -7.87 -23.06 19.00
C ILE A 647 -7.96 -21.67 19.62
N HIS A 648 -8.54 -20.73 18.89
CA HIS A 648 -8.77 -19.37 19.36
C HIS A 648 -10.00 -19.30 20.28
N ARG A 649 -11.02 -20.12 20.03
CA ARG A 649 -12.32 -20.24 20.73
C ARG A 649 -13.29 -19.07 20.54
N ASP A 650 -12.80 -17.85 20.40
CA ASP A 650 -13.60 -16.65 20.08
C ASP A 650 -13.24 -16.09 18.70
N PHE A 651 -13.11 -16.97 17.71
CA PHE A 651 -12.68 -16.58 16.37
C PHE A 651 -13.84 -15.98 15.57
N TYR A 652 -13.77 -14.67 15.27
CA TYR A 652 -14.74 -13.95 14.44
C TYR A 652 -14.07 -12.77 13.74
N GLN A 653 -14.80 -12.11 12.83
CA GLN A 653 -14.23 -11.12 11.90
C GLN A 653 -13.57 -9.90 12.57
N ASP A 654 -13.92 -9.54 13.81
CA ASP A 654 -13.27 -8.41 14.49
C ASP A 654 -11.98 -8.77 15.23
N GLN A 655 -11.65 -10.07 15.30
CA GLN A 655 -10.42 -10.56 15.93
C GLN A 655 -9.29 -10.80 14.93
N ILE A 656 -9.46 -10.30 13.70
CA ILE A 656 -8.49 -10.45 12.63
C ILE A 656 -8.28 -9.08 11.99
N LEU A 657 -7.02 -8.68 11.84
CA LEU A 657 -6.62 -7.57 10.98
C LEU A 657 -5.98 -8.08 9.71
N GLU A 658 -6.35 -7.51 8.57
CA GLU A 658 -5.49 -7.54 7.39
C GLU A 658 -4.44 -6.42 7.51
N CYS A 659 -3.16 -6.79 7.53
CA CYS A 659 -2.06 -5.85 7.70
C CYS A 659 -1.89 -4.94 6.47
N ALA A 660 -1.68 -3.65 6.71
CA ALA A 660 -1.45 -2.67 5.64
C ALA A 660 -0.13 -2.91 4.87
N SER A 661 0.78 -3.72 5.40
CA SER A 661 2.04 -4.05 4.72
C SER A 661 1.89 -5.09 3.61
N LYS A 662 0.81 -5.88 3.59
CA LYS A 662 0.61 -6.96 2.60
C LYS A 662 -0.84 -7.45 2.54
N PRO A 663 -1.49 -7.50 1.36
CA PRO A 663 -2.81 -8.09 1.21
C PRO A 663 -2.77 -9.58 1.56
N GLY A 664 -3.76 -10.05 2.32
CA GLY A 664 -3.83 -11.42 2.81
C GLY A 664 -2.91 -11.73 3.99
N LYS A 665 -2.06 -10.79 4.44
CA LYS A 665 -1.29 -10.95 5.68
C LYS A 665 -2.20 -10.68 6.87
N MET A 666 -2.49 -11.73 7.62
CA MET A 666 -3.45 -11.68 8.71
C MET A 666 -2.76 -11.55 10.06
N VAL A 667 -3.34 -10.73 10.93
CA VAL A 667 -2.91 -10.56 12.31
C VAL A 667 -4.03 -11.00 13.22
N LEU A 668 -3.78 -12.04 14.01
CA LEU A 668 -4.73 -12.55 14.99
C LEU A 668 -4.69 -11.68 16.25
N LEU A 669 -5.86 -11.35 16.78
CA LEU A 669 -6.05 -10.54 17.97
C LEU A 669 -6.78 -11.34 19.07
N ASP A 670 -6.77 -10.82 20.30
CA ASP A 670 -7.61 -11.28 21.42
C ASP A 670 -7.61 -12.80 21.67
N LEU A 671 -6.41 -13.35 21.93
CA LEU A 671 -6.19 -14.78 22.22
C LEU A 671 -6.42 -15.14 23.70
N ASP A 672 -7.26 -14.38 24.42
CA ASP A 672 -7.47 -14.55 25.87
C ASP A 672 -8.19 -15.88 26.21
N LEU A 673 -8.99 -16.38 25.26
CA LEU A 673 -9.72 -17.64 25.35
C LEU A 673 -9.02 -18.83 24.66
N ALA A 674 -7.80 -18.65 24.15
CA ALA A 674 -7.08 -19.70 23.43
C ALA A 674 -6.92 -20.97 24.30
N SER A 675 -7.18 -22.12 23.70
CA SER A 675 -7.33 -23.42 24.37
C SER A 675 -6.92 -24.57 23.44
N LEU A 676 -6.82 -25.79 23.98
CA LEU A 676 -6.73 -27.00 23.18
C LEU A 676 -8.15 -27.52 22.92
N GLY A 677 -8.52 -27.69 21.65
CA GLY A 677 -9.86 -28.13 21.29
C GLY A 677 -9.96 -28.65 19.86
N HIS A 678 -11.20 -28.88 19.42
CA HIS A 678 -11.48 -29.32 18.06
C HIS A 678 -11.39 -28.13 17.09
N SER A 679 -10.57 -28.24 16.04
CA SER A 679 -10.40 -27.21 15.00
C SER A 679 -11.70 -26.73 14.34
N ALA A 680 -12.71 -27.60 14.24
CA ALA A 680 -14.03 -27.27 13.69
C ALA A 680 -14.77 -26.19 14.50
N LEU A 681 -14.44 -26.05 15.79
CA LEU A 681 -15.04 -25.04 16.66
C LEU A 681 -14.76 -23.63 16.15
N ASP A 682 -13.50 -23.30 15.86
CA ASP A 682 -13.14 -21.96 15.36
C ASP A 682 -13.77 -21.69 13.98
N ALA A 683 -13.77 -22.69 13.10
CA ALA A 683 -14.38 -22.56 11.78
C ALA A 683 -15.90 -22.37 11.85
N GLY A 684 -16.58 -23.15 12.70
CA GLY A 684 -18.01 -23.03 12.90
C GLY A 684 -18.40 -21.72 13.58
N ASN A 685 -17.64 -21.29 14.59
CA ASN A 685 -17.86 -19.99 15.23
C ASN A 685 -17.69 -18.85 14.22
N TYR A 686 -16.64 -18.89 13.39
CA TYR A 686 -16.43 -17.89 12.35
C TYR A 686 -17.60 -17.83 11.36
N LEU A 687 -18.02 -18.96 10.79
CA LEU A 687 -19.13 -19.01 9.83
C LEU A 687 -20.44 -18.52 10.45
N ALA A 688 -20.74 -18.89 11.69
CA ALA A 688 -21.92 -18.40 12.40
C ALA A 688 -21.88 -16.88 12.57
N HIS A 689 -20.72 -16.31 12.92
CA HIS A 689 -20.53 -14.87 13.03
C HIS A 689 -20.69 -14.15 11.69
N ILE A 690 -20.21 -14.72 10.58
CA ILE A 690 -20.41 -14.14 9.24
C ILE A 690 -21.89 -14.19 8.84
N GLN A 691 -22.60 -15.27 9.12
CA GLN A 691 -24.05 -15.39 8.84
C GLN A 691 -24.87 -14.42 9.68
N GLU A 692 -24.60 -14.31 10.99
CA GLU A 692 -25.23 -13.29 11.86
C GLU A 692 -24.93 -11.89 11.35
N PHE A 693 -23.68 -11.61 10.97
CA PHE A 693 -23.26 -10.31 10.46
C PHE A 693 -24.02 -9.95 9.18
N ALA A 694 -24.15 -10.91 8.25
CA ALA A 694 -24.87 -10.73 6.99
C ALA A 694 -26.36 -10.42 7.23
N ILE A 695 -27.02 -11.19 8.10
CA ILE A 695 -28.42 -10.96 8.51
C ILE A 695 -28.56 -9.58 9.15
N ARG A 696 -27.68 -9.23 10.09
CA ARG A 696 -27.77 -7.98 10.87
C ARG A 696 -27.48 -6.73 10.04
N LYS A 697 -26.56 -6.80 9.07
CA LYS A 697 -26.11 -5.64 8.29
C LYS A 697 -26.83 -5.49 6.95
N TYR A 698 -27.20 -6.60 6.32
CA TYR A 698 -27.71 -6.61 4.95
C TYR A 698 -29.10 -7.26 4.83
N ALA A 699 -29.67 -7.75 5.93
CA ALA A 699 -30.95 -8.45 5.95
C ALA A 699 -31.01 -9.67 4.99
N ASP A 700 -29.85 -10.23 4.66
CA ASP A 700 -29.70 -11.35 3.74
C ASP A 700 -28.57 -12.27 4.23
N LYS A 701 -28.87 -13.56 4.42
CA LYS A 701 -27.91 -14.58 4.87
C LYS A 701 -26.87 -14.92 3.80
N GLU A 702 -27.18 -14.67 2.52
CA GLU A 702 -26.33 -14.99 1.37
C GLU A 702 -25.45 -13.81 0.92
N ALA A 703 -25.62 -12.63 1.52
CA ALA A 703 -24.92 -11.39 1.13
C ALA A 703 -23.39 -11.51 1.12
N LEU A 704 -22.83 -12.46 1.90
CA LEU A 704 -21.40 -12.71 2.03
C LEU A 704 -20.98 -14.14 1.61
N SER A 705 -21.78 -14.83 0.78
CA SER A 705 -21.54 -16.24 0.45
C SER A 705 -20.23 -16.50 -0.29
N ALA A 706 -19.75 -15.55 -1.11
CA ALA A 706 -18.42 -15.64 -1.73
C ALA A 706 -17.29 -15.78 -0.68
N HIS A 707 -17.38 -15.04 0.43
CA HIS A 707 -16.43 -15.11 1.52
C HIS A 707 -16.57 -16.42 2.31
N GLN A 708 -17.80 -16.80 2.66
CA GLN A 708 -18.10 -18.03 3.41
C GLN A 708 -17.61 -19.27 2.65
N ASN A 709 -17.92 -19.37 1.35
CA ASN A 709 -17.55 -20.50 0.51
C ASN A 709 -16.03 -20.61 0.34
N ALA A 710 -15.34 -19.50 0.11
CA ALA A 710 -13.89 -19.49 -0.02
C ALA A 710 -13.17 -19.83 1.30
N PHE A 711 -13.70 -19.35 2.43
CA PHE A 711 -13.21 -19.72 3.76
C PHE A 711 -13.38 -21.23 4.00
N LEU A 712 -14.59 -21.75 3.84
CA LEU A 712 -14.91 -23.16 4.09
C LEU A 712 -14.10 -24.09 3.18
N GLY A 713 -14.08 -23.81 1.87
CA GLY A 713 -13.30 -24.59 0.90
C GLY A 713 -11.81 -24.62 1.25
N THR A 714 -11.24 -23.46 1.60
CA THR A 714 -9.81 -23.37 1.98
C THR A 714 -9.53 -24.03 3.33
N PHE A 715 -10.45 -23.94 4.29
CA PHE A 715 -10.29 -24.56 5.59
C PHE A 715 -10.24 -26.10 5.47
N LEU A 716 -11.12 -26.68 4.65
CA LEU A 716 -11.23 -28.14 4.45
C LEU A 716 -10.13 -28.71 3.53
N ALA A 717 -9.66 -27.97 2.52
CA ALA A 717 -8.75 -28.47 1.48
C ALA A 717 -7.38 -29.03 1.94
N SER A 718 -7.03 -28.95 3.23
CA SER A 718 -5.80 -29.58 3.74
C SER A 718 -5.90 -29.98 5.22
N ASN A 719 -7.11 -30.20 5.72
CA ASN A 719 -7.34 -30.58 7.11
C ASN A 719 -7.79 -32.05 7.18
N SER A 720 -6.85 -32.97 7.43
CA SER A 720 -7.14 -34.41 7.46
C SER A 720 -7.95 -34.86 8.69
N THR A 721 -8.11 -33.99 9.68
CA THR A 721 -8.73 -34.28 10.98
C THR A 721 -10.05 -33.55 11.21
N THR A 722 -10.60 -32.87 10.21
CA THR A 722 -11.88 -32.15 10.33
C THR A 722 -12.68 -32.30 9.07
N ASN A 723 -13.92 -32.76 9.20
CA ASN A 723 -14.83 -32.92 8.08
C ASN A 723 -15.84 -31.75 8.03
N LEU A 724 -16.61 -31.69 6.94
CA LEU A 724 -17.65 -30.66 6.75
C LEU A 724 -18.74 -30.73 7.83
N GLN A 725 -19.14 -31.94 8.22
CA GLN A 725 -20.20 -32.17 9.21
C GLN A 725 -19.84 -31.59 10.58
N ASP A 726 -18.60 -31.73 11.04
CA ASP A 726 -18.15 -31.14 12.32
C ASP A 726 -18.27 -29.62 12.29
N VAL A 727 -17.85 -29.00 11.18
CA VAL A 727 -17.93 -27.54 11.00
C VAL A 727 -19.38 -27.08 10.99
N GLU A 728 -20.28 -27.82 10.33
CA GLU A 728 -21.72 -27.52 10.30
C GLU A 728 -22.36 -27.63 11.69
N ILE A 729 -22.01 -28.65 12.47
CA ILE A 729 -22.47 -28.80 13.85
C ILE A 729 -22.01 -27.60 14.69
N TYR A 730 -20.72 -27.27 14.70
CA TYR A 730 -20.22 -26.12 15.48
C TYR A 730 -20.76 -24.78 14.98
N THR A 731 -21.05 -24.65 13.68
CA THR A 731 -21.73 -23.47 13.12
C THR A 731 -23.13 -23.32 13.73
N LEU A 732 -23.89 -24.41 13.76
CA LEU A 732 -25.24 -24.41 14.35
C LEU A 732 -25.21 -24.14 15.86
N LEU A 733 -24.30 -24.76 16.62
CA LEU A 733 -24.15 -24.48 18.06
C LEU A 733 -23.85 -23.00 18.31
N SER A 734 -23.01 -22.40 17.46
CA SER A 734 -22.63 -20.99 17.57
C SER A 734 -23.79 -20.05 17.17
N LEU A 735 -24.53 -20.36 16.10
CA LEU A 735 -25.75 -19.62 15.72
C LEU A 735 -26.82 -19.68 16.81
N ALA A 736 -27.02 -20.85 17.42
CA ALA A 736 -27.95 -21.01 18.52
C ALA A 736 -27.53 -20.15 19.71
N ARG A 737 -26.23 -20.06 20.02
CA ARG A 737 -25.71 -19.13 21.03
C ARG A 737 -25.97 -17.66 20.66
N HIS A 738 -25.95 -17.30 19.37
CA HIS A 738 -26.24 -15.93 18.92
C HIS A 738 -27.71 -15.52 19.13
N ILE A 739 -28.66 -16.46 19.25
CA ILE A 739 -30.05 -16.17 19.65
C ILE A 739 -30.06 -15.45 21.01
N TYR A 740 -29.23 -15.89 21.96
CA TYR A 740 -29.12 -15.15 23.22
C TYR A 740 -28.47 -13.78 23.02
N LEU A 741 -27.40 -13.69 22.23
CA LEU A 741 -26.74 -12.40 21.97
C LEU A 741 -27.66 -11.38 21.31
N SER A 742 -28.57 -11.81 20.42
CA SER A 742 -29.52 -10.90 19.77
C SER A 742 -30.52 -10.29 20.75
N THR A 743 -30.80 -10.95 21.89
CA THR A 743 -31.67 -10.38 22.94
C THR A 743 -30.97 -9.33 23.81
N GLN A 744 -29.64 -9.40 23.92
CA GLN A 744 -28.84 -8.51 24.78
C GLN A 744 -28.65 -7.10 24.21
N PHE A 745 -28.70 -6.93 22.90
CA PHE A 745 -28.38 -5.67 22.23
C PHE A 745 -29.61 -5.13 21.47
N PRO A 746 -30.08 -3.91 21.76
CA PRO A 746 -31.28 -3.34 21.12
C PRO A 746 -31.23 -3.35 19.59
N ASP A 747 -30.05 -3.07 19.02
CA ASP A 747 -29.79 -3.04 17.58
C ASP A 747 -29.75 -4.44 16.93
N ARG A 748 -29.76 -5.51 17.72
CA ARG A 748 -29.73 -6.90 17.24
C ARG A 748 -31.05 -7.64 17.44
N ARG A 749 -31.99 -7.12 18.23
CA ARG A 749 -33.24 -7.84 18.56
C ARG A 749 -34.03 -8.29 17.33
N HIS A 750 -33.98 -7.49 16.26
CA HIS A 750 -34.64 -7.79 14.99
C HIS A 750 -34.15 -9.07 14.29
N THR A 751 -32.96 -9.59 14.64
CA THR A 751 -32.41 -10.82 14.04
C THR A 751 -32.83 -12.10 14.76
N THR A 752 -33.43 -12.00 15.95
CA THR A 752 -33.69 -13.16 16.84
C THR A 752 -34.54 -14.24 16.18
N GLU A 753 -35.66 -13.88 15.56
CA GLU A 753 -36.53 -14.85 14.89
C GLU A 753 -35.89 -15.43 13.63
N THR A 754 -35.16 -14.62 12.86
CA THR A 754 -34.42 -15.08 11.67
C THR A 754 -33.33 -16.09 12.04
N LEU A 755 -32.57 -15.83 13.10
CA LEU A 755 -31.56 -16.75 13.63
C LEU A 755 -32.20 -18.05 14.12
N LEU A 756 -33.35 -17.97 14.78
CA LEU A 756 -34.09 -19.13 15.26
C LEU A 756 -34.60 -20.00 14.10
N SER A 757 -35.21 -19.39 13.08
CA SER A 757 -35.65 -20.08 11.87
C SER A 757 -34.47 -20.70 11.11
N LEU A 758 -33.33 -20.01 11.04
CA LEU A 758 -32.10 -20.55 10.44
C LEU A 758 -31.57 -21.77 11.20
N CYS A 759 -31.63 -21.75 12.54
CA CYS A 759 -31.25 -22.91 13.35
C CYS A 759 -32.19 -24.10 13.12
N GLU A 760 -33.51 -23.87 13.04
CA GLU A 760 -34.51 -24.89 12.76
C GLU A 760 -34.34 -25.52 11.35
N GLU A 761 -34.07 -24.69 10.34
CA GLU A 761 -33.75 -25.13 8.96
C GLU A 761 -32.52 -26.04 8.97
N LYS A 762 -31.42 -25.59 9.61
CA LYS A 762 -30.18 -26.37 9.70
C LYS A 762 -30.35 -27.67 10.50
N LEU A 763 -31.12 -27.66 11.58
CA LEU A 763 -31.42 -28.88 12.34
C LEU A 763 -32.10 -29.93 11.48
N THR A 764 -33.04 -29.51 10.62
CA THR A 764 -33.77 -30.41 9.72
C THR A 764 -32.87 -30.99 8.62
N LEU A 765 -31.81 -30.29 8.22
CA LEU A 765 -30.86 -30.74 7.21
C LEU A 765 -29.79 -31.70 7.77
N ILE A 766 -29.41 -31.58 9.06
CA ILE A 766 -28.28 -32.31 9.67
C ILE A 766 -28.74 -33.52 10.52
N LEU A 767 -29.95 -33.48 11.10
CA LEU A 767 -30.57 -34.60 11.82
C LEU A 767 -31.26 -35.55 10.85
#